data_AF-A0A0G1IZZ0-F1
#
_entry.id   AF-A0A0G1IZZ0-F1
#
_cell.length_a   1.000
_cell.length_b   1.000
_cell.length_c   1.000
_cell.angle_alpha   90.00
_cell.angle_beta   90.00
_cell.angle_gamma   90.00
#
_symmetry.space_group_name_H-M   'P 1'
#
loop_
_entity.id
_entity.type
_entity.pdbx_description
1 polymer ?
#
loop_
_entity_poly.entity_id
_entity_poly.type
_entity_poly.pdbx_seq_one_letter_code
_entity_poly.pdbx_strand_id
1 'polypeptide(L)'
;MPTLDDLRKTRIEKLQELKKMGIDPYPSRVIRDQTIAEAKTKEGEDVSVVGRITGRRGHGKICFFDLVDESGQIQIVCKADKVSEKTFALMELVDLGDFLSVQGTLGKTEAGEVSVFAANFQLITKTIRPLPDKWNGLKDIEERYRQRYVDLLMNSEVKNVFLIRTKIIKFLRHYFDSHSFIEVETPILQPIYGGAAAKPFITHHNTLDTDLYLRIAVELYLKRLIIGGFEKVYELGKDFRNEGMDRGHNPEFTMLEFYWAYTDYEKLMQFTQNMLIELVQDVCQTIELDYQGIKLNFQAPWKRITYREAILEHTGVDINQADTEEKLRTMIKSKGIKVDLTGAIGYGAVLDTFYKQTTRPHLVGPLFLTDRPTDFVSLAKRLPEDPRKTASFQLLIAGREIINAYNELNDPIDQANRWKESEKLGEIGHSEHEVFDDDYIRALEYGMPPTAGWGMGIDNLVAILTNQHALKDVILFPTLRPITDEKKEQKQEEVSNKQNNHNGHSTKDIGISYPQAKKLLDEYIKDPITKMHCIESEAIMRVLARHFSEVEEEWGIIGLLHDIDWEETRTNTKLHCIRCADILRKNGGTEFLIKTIQSHGYGQGFGDAYYGPPEFKDKTREGRVQHALAAAETLTGLIVATALIQPDKKLASVKPESLIKKYKSKGFAANCKREIIAECEEINIPIDQFLGMGLKALQDIHEGLGL
;
A
#
# COMPACT_ATOMS: atom_id res chain seq x y z
N MET A 1 -23.35 -8.82 -14.77
CA MET A 1 -23.60 -7.88 -13.67
C MET A 1 -23.82 -6.47 -14.19
N PRO A 2 -24.51 -5.61 -13.44
CA PRO A 2 -24.56 -4.17 -13.74
C PRO A 2 -23.14 -3.60 -13.72
N THR A 3 -22.83 -2.73 -14.68
CA THR A 3 -21.57 -1.98 -14.69
C THR A 3 -21.54 -0.97 -13.53
N LEU A 4 -20.36 -0.39 -13.24
CA LEU A 4 -20.26 0.71 -12.27
C LEU A 4 -21.17 1.89 -12.64
N ASP A 5 -21.38 2.14 -13.93
CA ASP A 5 -22.28 3.18 -14.41
C ASP A 5 -23.75 2.80 -14.22
N ASP A 6 -24.12 1.52 -14.39
CA ASP A 6 -25.46 1.04 -14.07
C ASP A 6 -25.75 1.18 -12.57
N LEU A 7 -24.81 0.75 -11.71
CA LEU A 7 -24.94 0.90 -10.26
C LEU A 7 -25.04 2.37 -9.84
N ARG A 8 -24.27 3.25 -10.51
CA ARG A 8 -24.32 4.69 -10.30
C ARG A 8 -25.68 5.26 -10.74
N LYS A 9 -26.21 4.82 -11.89
CA LYS A 9 -27.52 5.24 -12.39
C LYS A 9 -28.63 4.84 -11.42
N THR A 10 -28.63 3.60 -10.93
CA THR A 10 -29.59 3.14 -9.91
C THR A 10 -29.51 3.98 -8.63
N ARG A 11 -28.32 4.35 -8.17
CA ARG A 11 -28.15 5.24 -7.00
C ARG A 11 -28.67 6.66 -7.26
N ILE A 12 -28.57 7.16 -8.49
CA ILE A 12 -29.16 8.45 -8.91
C ILE A 12 -30.69 8.38 -8.96
N GLU A 13 -31.26 7.28 -9.44
CA GLU A 13 -32.71 7.06 -9.42
C GLU A 13 -33.24 7.05 -7.98
N LYS A 14 -32.59 6.31 -7.08
CA LYS A 14 -32.91 6.34 -5.64
C LYS A 14 -32.77 7.73 -5.03
N LEU A 15 -31.75 8.50 -5.42
CA LEU A 15 -31.60 9.90 -5.00
C LEU A 15 -32.80 10.76 -5.42
N GLN A 16 -33.32 10.57 -6.63
CA GLN A 16 -34.50 11.28 -7.11
C GLN A 16 -35.76 10.88 -6.32
N GLU A 17 -35.95 9.59 -6.03
CA GLU A 17 -37.05 9.11 -5.21
C GLU A 17 -37.00 9.69 -3.78
N LEU A 18 -35.82 9.74 -3.16
CA LEU A 18 -35.64 10.39 -1.85
C LEU A 18 -36.12 11.84 -1.86
N LYS A 19 -35.77 12.60 -2.90
CA LYS A 19 -36.22 13.98 -3.06
C LYS A 19 -37.72 14.10 -3.25
N LYS A 20 -38.34 13.19 -4.02
CA LYS A 20 -39.81 13.14 -4.20
C LYS A 20 -40.55 12.86 -2.89
N MET A 21 -39.96 12.06 -2.00
CA MET A 21 -40.48 11.80 -0.66
C MET A 21 -40.30 12.97 0.32
N GLY A 22 -39.71 14.09 -0.13
CA GLY A 22 -39.39 15.23 0.72
C GLY A 22 -38.36 14.87 1.79
N ILE A 23 -37.42 13.98 1.48
CA ILE A 23 -36.26 13.66 2.32
C ILE A 23 -35.07 14.40 1.70
N ASP A 24 -34.40 15.23 2.51
CA ASP A 24 -33.15 15.85 2.10
C ASP A 24 -32.02 14.79 2.15
N PRO A 25 -31.40 14.42 1.02
CA PRO A 25 -30.33 13.43 0.99
C PRO A 25 -28.95 14.00 1.36
N TYR A 26 -28.84 15.33 1.54
CA TYR A 26 -27.62 16.05 1.88
C TYR A 26 -27.89 17.21 2.86
N PRO A 27 -28.49 16.95 4.03
CA PRO A 27 -28.83 18.00 5.00
C PRO A 27 -27.60 18.74 5.51
N SER A 28 -27.76 20.04 5.76
CA SER A 28 -26.71 20.89 6.34
C SER A 28 -26.52 20.71 7.85
N ARG A 29 -27.46 20.04 8.53
CA ARG A 29 -27.43 19.78 9.98
C ARG A 29 -27.81 18.33 10.27
N VAL A 30 -27.09 17.77 11.22
CA VAL A 30 -27.23 16.38 11.68
C VAL A 30 -27.11 16.35 13.20
N ILE A 31 -27.85 15.47 13.84
CA ILE A 31 -27.78 15.28 15.30
C ILE A 31 -26.77 14.17 15.60
N ARG A 32 -25.59 14.54 16.09
CA ARG A 32 -24.57 13.62 16.60
C ARG A 32 -24.22 14.07 18.02
N ASP A 33 -24.66 13.30 19.02
CA ASP A 33 -24.39 13.64 20.42
C ASP A 33 -23.04 13.10 20.87
N GLN A 34 -22.60 12.00 20.26
CA GLN A 34 -21.34 11.34 20.60
C GLN A 34 -20.75 10.53 19.43
N THR A 35 -19.49 10.15 19.58
CA THR A 35 -18.84 9.14 18.72
C THR A 35 -19.43 7.75 18.99
N ILE A 36 -19.22 6.82 18.06
CA ILE A 36 -19.63 5.42 18.25
C ILE A 36 -18.93 4.79 19.47
N ALA A 37 -17.64 5.05 19.66
CA ALA A 37 -16.89 4.51 20.80
C ALA A 37 -17.46 4.97 22.14
N GLU A 38 -17.82 6.26 22.26
CA GLU A 38 -18.49 6.80 23.46
C GLU A 38 -19.89 6.23 23.64
N ALA A 39 -20.67 6.11 22.56
CA ALA A 39 -22.01 5.54 22.61
C ALA A 39 -22.02 4.13 23.19
N LYS A 40 -21.03 3.29 22.84
CA LYS A 40 -20.91 1.91 23.34
C LYS A 40 -20.78 1.79 24.87
N THR A 41 -20.47 2.88 25.56
CA THR A 41 -20.33 2.89 27.03
C THR A 41 -21.64 3.18 27.78
N LYS A 42 -22.74 3.45 27.06
CA LYS A 42 -24.00 3.95 27.61
C LYS A 42 -25.16 2.93 27.52
N GLU A 43 -24.95 1.71 28.01
CA GLU A 43 -25.95 0.62 27.92
C GLU A 43 -27.28 1.01 28.62
N GLY A 44 -28.40 0.87 27.90
CA GLY A 44 -29.73 1.25 28.38
C GLY A 44 -30.10 2.72 28.20
N GLU A 45 -29.18 3.57 27.73
CA GLU A 45 -29.45 5.00 27.47
C GLU A 45 -29.80 5.26 26.01
N ASP A 46 -30.45 6.40 25.77
CA ASP A 46 -30.66 6.91 24.42
C ASP A 46 -29.39 7.56 23.88
N VAL A 47 -29.07 7.20 22.64
CA VAL A 47 -27.85 7.62 21.94
C VAL A 47 -28.18 8.14 20.54
N SER A 48 -27.44 9.17 20.09
CA SER A 48 -27.46 9.65 18.71
C SER A 48 -26.11 9.46 18.06
N VAL A 49 -26.02 8.50 17.13
CA VAL A 49 -24.78 8.14 16.43
C VAL A 49 -24.88 8.47 14.95
N VAL A 50 -23.74 8.77 14.34
CA VAL A 50 -23.61 9.04 12.90
C VAL A 50 -22.52 8.15 12.34
N GLY A 51 -22.73 7.60 11.15
CA GLY A 51 -21.69 6.82 10.49
C GLY A 51 -22.00 6.46 9.04
N ARG A 52 -20.99 5.93 8.36
CA ARG A 52 -21.11 5.34 7.03
C ARG A 52 -21.61 3.91 7.15
N ILE A 53 -22.54 3.52 6.31
CA ILE A 53 -23.03 2.14 6.23
C ILE A 53 -21.97 1.25 5.55
N THR A 54 -21.44 0.29 6.30
CA THR A 54 -20.50 -0.73 5.79
C THR A 54 -21.14 -2.10 5.65
N GLY A 55 -22.27 -2.33 6.31
CA GLY A 55 -23.04 -3.56 6.26
C GLY A 55 -24.54 -3.27 6.27
N ARG A 56 -25.31 -4.10 5.56
CA ARG A 56 -26.77 -4.04 5.53
C ARG A 56 -27.32 -5.44 5.35
N ARG A 57 -28.21 -5.85 6.25
CA ARG A 57 -28.88 -7.17 6.21
C ARG A 57 -30.33 -7.02 6.68
N GLY A 58 -31.26 -7.83 6.19
CA GLY A 58 -32.66 -7.71 6.61
C GLY A 58 -33.63 -8.57 5.81
N HIS A 59 -34.75 -8.90 6.42
CA HIS A 59 -35.84 -9.66 5.81
C HIS A 59 -37.18 -9.21 6.41
N GLY A 60 -38.17 -8.91 5.57
CA GLY A 60 -39.49 -8.46 6.02
C GLY A 60 -39.45 -7.14 6.82
N LYS A 61 -39.92 -7.17 8.08
CA LYS A 61 -40.13 -5.99 8.92
C LYS A 61 -38.93 -5.57 9.79
N ILE A 62 -37.77 -6.19 9.59
CA ILE A 62 -36.54 -5.89 10.34
C ILE A 62 -35.34 -5.71 9.40
N CYS A 63 -34.55 -4.69 9.66
CA CYS A 63 -33.32 -4.40 8.94
C CYS A 63 -32.21 -4.04 9.93
N PHE A 64 -31.01 -4.49 9.64
CA PHE A 64 -29.80 -4.23 10.39
C PHE A 64 -28.79 -3.49 9.51
N PHE A 65 -28.10 -2.53 10.10
CA PHE A 65 -27.01 -1.81 9.46
C PHE A 65 -25.77 -1.85 10.34
N ASP A 66 -24.61 -1.91 9.72
CA ASP A 66 -23.35 -1.66 10.40
C ASP A 66 -22.91 -0.24 10.04
N LEU A 67 -22.82 0.64 11.05
CA LEU A 67 -22.33 2.01 10.88
C LEU A 67 -20.91 2.12 11.39
N VAL A 68 -20.08 2.83 10.63
CA VAL A 68 -18.69 3.16 10.98
C VAL A 68 -18.49 4.66 11.01
N ASP A 69 -17.90 5.16 12.09
CA ASP A 69 -17.35 6.51 12.20
C ASP A 69 -15.84 6.46 12.44
N GLU A 70 -15.22 7.59 12.76
CA GLU A 70 -13.77 7.62 13.00
C GLU A 70 -13.30 6.81 14.20
N SER A 71 -14.20 6.53 15.16
CA SER A 71 -13.93 5.93 16.46
C SER A 71 -14.22 4.43 16.50
N GLY A 72 -15.09 3.93 15.63
CA GLY A 72 -15.39 2.51 15.56
C GLY A 72 -16.65 2.16 14.75
N GLN A 73 -17.13 0.92 14.96
CA GLN A 73 -18.31 0.36 14.31
C GLN A 73 -19.42 0.04 15.32
N ILE A 74 -20.69 0.24 14.97
CA ILE A 74 -21.85 -0.19 15.76
C ILE A 74 -22.95 -0.76 14.88
N GLN A 75 -23.65 -1.79 15.39
CA GLN A 75 -24.85 -2.30 14.75
C GLN A 75 -26.04 -1.39 15.05
N ILE A 76 -26.88 -1.19 14.06
CA ILE A 76 -28.17 -0.54 14.15
C ILE A 76 -29.26 -1.56 13.89
N VAL A 77 -30.26 -1.63 14.75
CA VAL A 77 -31.45 -2.46 14.55
C VAL A 77 -32.64 -1.56 14.26
N CYS A 78 -33.23 -1.72 13.07
CA CYS A 78 -34.43 -1.03 12.63
C CYS A 78 -35.60 -2.02 12.56
N LYS A 79 -36.69 -1.74 13.26
CA LYS A 79 -37.93 -2.54 13.19
C LYS A 79 -39.08 -1.67 12.72
N ALA A 80 -39.89 -2.16 11.79
CA ALA A 80 -41.00 -1.42 11.19
C ALA A 80 -42.03 -0.92 12.23
N ASP A 81 -42.24 -1.66 13.32
CA ASP A 81 -43.16 -1.31 14.41
C ASP A 81 -42.58 -0.29 15.40
N LYS A 82 -41.31 0.09 15.25
CA LYS A 82 -40.59 1.03 16.13
C LYS A 82 -40.20 2.34 15.45
N VAL A 83 -40.41 2.47 14.15
CA VAL A 83 -40.11 3.69 13.38
C VAL A 83 -41.33 4.12 12.57
N SER A 84 -41.34 5.38 12.11
CA SER A 84 -42.42 5.86 11.24
C SER A 84 -42.42 5.15 9.87
N GLU A 85 -43.56 5.08 9.20
CA GLU A 85 -43.65 4.50 7.84
C GLU A 85 -42.70 5.19 6.85
N LYS A 86 -42.57 6.52 6.94
CA LYS A 86 -41.64 7.30 6.11
C LYS A 86 -40.18 6.91 6.38
N THR A 87 -39.84 6.70 7.66
CA THR A 87 -38.51 6.24 8.10
C THR A 87 -38.24 4.81 7.66
N PHE A 88 -39.25 3.95 7.68
CA PHE A 88 -39.12 2.57 7.22
C PHE A 88 -38.95 2.50 5.68
N ALA A 89 -39.72 3.28 4.92
CA ALA A 89 -39.59 3.38 3.46
C ALA A 89 -38.21 3.93 3.03
N LEU A 90 -37.62 4.85 3.80
CA LEU A 90 -36.25 5.31 3.59
C LEU A 90 -35.25 4.15 3.57
N MET A 91 -35.46 3.09 4.37
CA MET A 91 -34.53 1.95 4.48
C MET A 91 -34.40 1.14 3.19
N GLU A 92 -35.37 1.18 2.29
CA GLU A 92 -35.29 0.53 0.97
C GLU A 92 -34.43 1.32 -0.03
N LEU A 93 -34.37 2.64 0.17
CA LEU A 93 -33.63 3.59 -0.69
C LEU A 93 -32.19 3.83 -0.24
N VAL A 94 -31.82 3.32 0.93
CA VAL A 94 -30.47 3.39 1.50
C VAL A 94 -29.59 2.27 0.94
N ASP A 95 -28.33 2.60 0.63
CA ASP A 95 -27.33 1.68 0.07
C ASP A 95 -26.06 1.64 0.91
N LEU A 96 -25.25 0.60 0.71
CA LEU A 96 -23.89 0.55 1.24
C LEU A 96 -23.10 1.80 0.82
N GLY A 97 -22.37 2.36 1.78
CA GLY A 97 -21.59 3.58 1.64
C GLY A 97 -22.36 4.87 1.93
N ASP A 98 -23.69 4.87 2.03
CA ASP A 98 -24.45 6.04 2.49
C ASP A 98 -24.09 6.40 3.94
N PHE A 99 -24.39 7.62 4.36
CA PHE A 99 -24.24 8.03 5.76
C PHE A 99 -25.61 8.20 6.42
N LEU A 100 -25.73 7.69 7.65
CA LEU A 100 -26.95 7.80 8.46
C LEU A 100 -26.66 8.46 9.80
N SER A 101 -27.65 9.21 10.27
CA SER A 101 -27.82 9.60 11.67
C SER A 101 -28.88 8.70 12.26
N VAL A 102 -28.59 8.11 13.42
CA VAL A 102 -29.51 7.19 14.09
C VAL A 102 -29.64 7.59 15.55
N GLN A 103 -30.89 7.76 15.97
CA GLN A 103 -31.26 7.99 17.37
C GLN A 103 -32.02 6.78 17.88
N GLY A 104 -31.69 6.31 19.07
CA GLY A 104 -32.37 5.19 19.69
C GLY A 104 -31.66 4.73 20.96
N THR A 105 -32.15 3.65 21.54
CA THR A 105 -31.64 3.14 22.81
C THR A 105 -30.52 2.14 22.57
N LEU A 106 -29.41 2.26 23.31
CA LEU A 106 -28.34 1.27 23.27
C LEU A 106 -28.74 0.02 24.05
N GLY A 107 -28.54 -1.14 23.45
CA GLY A 107 -28.72 -2.42 24.13
C GLY A 107 -27.96 -3.55 23.43
N LYS A 108 -28.38 -4.78 23.68
CA LYS A 108 -27.82 -5.98 23.03
C LYS A 108 -28.91 -6.74 22.31
N THR A 109 -28.57 -7.31 21.16
CA THR A 109 -29.44 -8.29 20.49
C THR A 109 -29.45 -9.62 21.24
N GLU A 110 -30.32 -10.55 20.84
CA GLU A 110 -30.34 -11.91 21.39
C GLU A 110 -29.00 -12.64 21.19
N ALA A 111 -28.26 -12.28 20.14
CA ALA A 111 -26.91 -12.78 19.86
C ALA A 111 -25.81 -12.11 20.72
N GLY A 112 -26.17 -11.17 21.60
CA GLY A 112 -25.26 -10.45 22.49
C GLY A 112 -24.52 -9.27 21.86
N GLU A 113 -24.80 -8.94 20.60
CA GLU A 113 -24.14 -7.84 19.88
C GLU A 113 -24.66 -6.47 20.35
N VAL A 114 -23.76 -5.58 20.78
CA VAL A 114 -24.07 -4.21 21.19
C VAL A 114 -24.62 -3.42 20.01
N SER A 115 -25.83 -2.90 20.15
CA SER A 115 -26.60 -2.32 19.06
C SER A 115 -27.43 -1.11 19.50
N VAL A 116 -27.66 -0.18 18.58
CA VAL A 116 -28.65 0.88 18.77
C VAL A 116 -29.99 0.40 18.21
N PHE A 117 -31.00 0.30 19.06
CA PHE A 117 -32.38 0.04 18.67
C PHE A 117 -33.02 1.35 18.23
N ALA A 118 -33.07 1.56 16.93
CA ALA A 118 -33.36 2.85 16.37
C ALA A 118 -34.84 3.23 16.50
N ALA A 119 -35.05 4.45 16.99
CA ALA A 119 -36.33 5.13 17.02
C ALA A 119 -36.49 6.11 15.84
N ASN A 120 -35.37 6.72 15.40
CA ASN A 120 -35.36 7.69 14.31
C ASN A 120 -34.11 7.55 13.43
N PHE A 121 -34.28 7.81 12.13
CA PHE A 121 -33.22 7.79 11.13
C PHE A 121 -33.26 9.05 10.27
N GLN A 122 -32.08 9.55 9.94
CA GLN A 122 -31.89 10.60 8.96
C GLN A 122 -30.80 10.17 7.99
N LEU A 123 -31.10 10.19 6.68
CA LEU A 123 -30.07 10.11 5.65
C LEU A 123 -29.26 11.41 5.65
N ILE A 124 -27.94 11.30 5.76
CA ILE A 124 -27.03 12.45 5.80
C ILE A 124 -26.36 12.66 4.45
N THR A 125 -26.00 11.58 3.78
CA THR A 125 -25.33 11.67 2.48
C THR A 125 -25.65 10.43 1.68
N LYS A 126 -26.29 10.64 0.53
CA LYS A 126 -26.44 9.61 -0.48
C LYS A 126 -25.14 9.43 -1.26
N THR A 127 -24.59 8.22 -1.21
CA THR A 127 -23.38 7.84 -1.93
C THR A 127 -23.75 7.38 -3.34
N ILE A 128 -23.31 8.14 -4.35
CA ILE A 128 -23.66 7.93 -5.75
C ILE A 128 -22.75 6.91 -6.43
N ARG A 129 -21.46 6.89 -6.10
CA ARG A 129 -20.55 5.85 -6.58
C ARG A 129 -20.54 4.69 -5.58
N PRO A 130 -20.78 3.44 -6.01
CA PRO A 130 -20.67 2.32 -5.09
C PRO A 130 -19.26 2.27 -4.51
N LEU A 131 -19.17 1.86 -3.24
CA LEU A 131 -17.87 1.54 -2.65
C LEU A 131 -17.26 0.37 -3.42
N PRO A 132 -15.95 0.38 -3.65
CA PRO A 132 -15.31 -0.76 -4.26
C PRO A 132 -15.41 -2.00 -3.38
N ASP A 133 -15.47 -3.18 -4.00
CA ASP A 133 -15.52 -4.44 -3.27
C ASP A 133 -14.28 -4.61 -2.38
N LYS A 134 -14.45 -5.03 -1.12
CA LYS A 134 -13.31 -5.28 -0.20
C LYS A 134 -12.22 -6.18 -0.81
N TRP A 135 -12.61 -7.11 -1.68
CA TRP A 135 -11.71 -8.08 -2.30
C TRP A 135 -11.10 -7.63 -3.64
N ASN A 136 -11.73 -6.71 -4.36
CA ASN A 136 -11.35 -6.35 -5.75
C ASN A 136 -11.11 -4.84 -5.94
N GLY A 137 -11.44 -4.04 -4.94
CA GLY A 137 -11.89 -2.68 -5.15
C GLY A 137 -10.83 -1.62 -5.42
N LEU A 138 -9.60 -1.86 -4.98
CA LEU A 138 -8.45 -0.99 -5.23
C LEU A 138 -7.15 -1.74 -4.92
N LYS A 139 -6.88 -2.81 -5.67
CA LYS A 139 -5.58 -3.51 -5.58
C LYS A 139 -4.47 -2.80 -6.35
N ASP A 140 -4.84 -2.10 -7.41
CA ASP A 140 -3.87 -1.39 -8.25
C ASP A 140 -3.22 -0.25 -7.44
N ILE A 141 -1.90 -0.34 -7.30
CA ILE A 141 -1.10 0.58 -6.47
C ILE A 141 -1.22 2.02 -7.00
N GLU A 142 -1.25 2.21 -8.33
CA GLU A 142 -1.33 3.54 -8.91
C GLU A 142 -2.72 4.16 -8.68
N GLU A 143 -3.79 3.37 -8.85
CA GLU A 143 -5.16 3.82 -8.58
C GLU A 143 -5.37 4.16 -7.10
N ARG A 144 -4.70 3.44 -6.18
CA ARG A 144 -4.70 3.77 -4.74
C ARG A 144 -4.11 5.15 -4.47
N TYR A 145 -3.03 5.51 -5.15
CA TYR A 145 -2.45 6.84 -5.05
C TYR A 145 -3.35 7.91 -5.69
N ARG A 146 -4.00 7.62 -6.82
CA ARG A 146 -4.92 8.56 -7.50
C ARG A 146 -6.19 8.80 -6.68
N GLN A 147 -6.72 7.75 -6.08
CA GLN A 147 -7.96 7.76 -5.30
C GLN A 147 -7.69 7.53 -3.82
N ARG A 148 -6.74 8.29 -3.24
CA ARG A 148 -6.35 8.13 -1.83
C ARG A 148 -7.55 8.17 -0.87
N TYR A 149 -8.58 8.96 -1.17
CA TYR A 149 -9.80 9.05 -0.37
C TYR A 149 -10.58 7.72 -0.32
N VAL A 150 -10.50 6.89 -1.37
CA VAL A 150 -11.08 5.54 -1.38
C VAL A 150 -10.14 4.53 -0.74
N ASP A 151 -8.83 4.65 -0.98
CA ASP A 151 -7.82 3.80 -0.34
C ASP A 151 -7.87 3.91 1.19
N LEU A 152 -7.91 5.13 1.74
CA LEU A 152 -8.09 5.38 3.18
C LEU A 152 -9.39 4.82 3.74
N LEU A 153 -10.44 4.76 2.92
CA LEU A 153 -11.73 4.23 3.33
C LEU A 153 -11.72 2.70 3.39
N MET A 154 -11.01 2.05 2.47
CA MET A 154 -10.98 0.59 2.35
C MET A 154 -9.88 -0.06 3.19
N ASN A 155 -8.78 0.65 3.44
CA ASN A 155 -7.54 0.11 3.99
C ASN A 155 -7.14 0.88 5.27
N SER A 156 -7.52 0.36 6.43
CA SER A 156 -7.28 1.00 7.73
C SER A 156 -5.80 1.14 8.08
N GLU A 157 -4.96 0.22 7.59
CA GLU A 157 -3.52 0.23 7.75
C GLU A 157 -2.87 1.43 7.06
N VAL A 158 -3.42 1.88 5.91
CA VAL A 158 -2.96 3.09 5.23
C VAL A 158 -3.24 4.32 6.09
N LYS A 159 -4.42 4.39 6.71
CA LYS A 159 -4.74 5.48 7.66
C LYS A 159 -3.75 5.51 8.82
N ASN A 160 -3.35 4.35 9.35
CA ASN A 160 -2.39 4.25 10.45
C ASN A 160 -1.02 4.84 10.09
N VAL A 161 -0.53 4.64 8.85
CA VAL A 161 0.72 5.26 8.37
C VAL A 161 0.68 6.80 8.53
N PHE A 162 -0.43 7.44 8.15
CA PHE A 162 -0.57 8.89 8.24
C PHE A 162 -0.80 9.40 9.68
N LEU A 163 -1.43 8.60 10.54
CA LEU A 163 -1.51 8.88 11.97
C LEU A 163 -0.12 8.83 12.61
N ILE A 164 0.70 7.84 12.27
CA ILE A 164 2.10 7.74 12.70
C ILE A 164 2.91 8.93 12.19
N ARG A 165 2.76 9.32 10.91
CA ARG A 165 3.37 10.54 10.36
C ARG A 165 3.04 11.77 11.22
N THR A 166 1.76 11.93 11.58
CA THR A 166 1.31 13.05 12.42
C THR A 166 1.96 12.99 13.81
N LYS A 167 2.08 11.80 14.40
CA LYS A 167 2.76 11.60 15.69
C LYS A 167 4.24 11.97 15.61
N ILE A 168 4.94 11.55 14.55
CA ILE A 168 6.36 11.89 14.31
C ILE A 168 6.55 13.42 14.22
N ILE A 169 5.72 14.11 13.42
CA ILE A 169 5.83 15.57 13.26
C ILE A 169 5.59 16.28 14.60
N LYS A 170 4.57 15.86 15.37
CA LYS A 170 4.30 16.43 16.70
C LYS A 170 5.45 16.19 17.68
N PHE A 171 6.02 14.98 17.68
CA PHE A 171 7.17 14.65 18.50
C PHE A 171 8.35 15.55 18.16
N LEU A 172 8.69 15.69 16.87
CA LEU A 172 9.82 16.51 16.44
C LEU A 172 9.66 17.96 16.91
N ARG A 173 8.52 18.60 16.66
CA ARG A 173 8.26 19.96 17.17
C ARG A 173 8.46 20.06 18.69
N HIS A 174 7.85 19.15 19.44
CA HIS A 174 8.00 19.12 20.89
C HIS A 174 9.45 18.93 21.35
N TYR A 175 10.21 18.08 20.66
CA TYR A 175 11.61 17.85 20.95
C TYR A 175 12.44 19.12 20.71
N PHE A 176 12.25 19.80 19.59
CA PHE A 176 12.94 21.04 19.29
C PHE A 176 12.55 22.19 20.26
N ASP A 177 11.26 22.35 20.56
CA ASP A 177 10.75 23.34 21.51
C ASP A 177 11.35 23.14 22.91
N SER A 178 11.40 21.89 23.39
CA SER A 178 11.97 21.55 24.69
C SER A 178 13.49 21.77 24.77
N HIS A 179 14.18 21.85 23.62
CA HIS A 179 15.61 22.16 23.51
C HIS A 179 15.90 23.62 23.13
N SER A 180 14.89 24.49 23.27
CA SER A 180 14.96 25.94 23.05
C SER A 180 15.26 26.35 21.61
N PHE A 181 14.90 25.51 20.63
CA PHE A 181 14.87 25.95 19.24
C PHE A 181 13.58 26.72 18.96
N ILE A 182 13.65 27.64 18.00
CA ILE A 182 12.51 28.44 17.55
C ILE A 182 12.09 27.95 16.16
N GLU A 183 10.83 27.51 16.01
CA GLU A 183 10.25 27.24 14.69
C GLU A 183 10.07 28.56 13.93
N VAL A 184 10.55 28.62 12.69
CA VAL A 184 10.45 29.79 11.81
C VAL A 184 9.89 29.39 10.45
N GLU A 185 9.43 30.38 9.69
CA GLU A 185 8.99 30.20 8.31
C GLU A 185 9.81 31.10 7.39
N THR A 186 10.53 30.49 6.44
CA THR A 186 11.33 31.20 5.43
C THR A 186 10.64 31.19 4.05
N PRO A 187 11.04 32.06 3.10
CA PRO A 187 10.38 32.16 1.80
C PRO A 187 10.38 30.85 1.01
N ILE A 188 9.20 30.44 0.53
CA ILE A 188 9.03 29.34 -0.44
C ILE A 188 9.39 29.80 -1.86
N LEU A 189 8.98 31.02 -2.23
CA LEU A 189 9.35 31.66 -3.47
C LEU A 189 10.62 32.48 -3.24
N GLN A 190 11.70 32.10 -3.91
CA GLN A 190 13.01 32.71 -3.75
C GLN A 190 13.44 33.39 -5.06
N PRO A 191 14.08 34.58 -5.01
CA PRO A 191 14.62 35.23 -6.21
C PRO A 191 15.83 34.49 -6.79
N ILE A 192 16.57 33.78 -5.93
CA ILE A 192 17.68 32.91 -6.27
C ILE A 192 17.48 31.63 -5.45
N TYR A 193 17.60 30.46 -6.08
CA TYR A 193 17.54 29.17 -5.41
C TYR A 193 18.94 28.77 -4.92
N GLY A 194 19.02 28.05 -3.81
CA GLY A 194 20.29 27.58 -3.27
C GLY A 194 20.11 26.72 -2.02
N GLY A 195 21.23 26.39 -1.37
CA GLY A 195 21.24 25.54 -0.17
C GLY A 195 21.20 24.02 -0.46
N ALA A 196 21.11 23.63 -1.73
CA ALA A 196 21.25 22.24 -2.17
C ALA A 196 21.71 22.19 -3.65
N ALA A 197 22.24 21.05 -4.07
CA ALA A 197 22.48 20.75 -5.48
C ALA A 197 21.24 20.06 -6.07
N ALA A 198 20.34 20.85 -6.66
CA ALA A 198 19.10 20.36 -7.26
C ALA A 198 18.57 21.34 -8.31
N LYS A 199 17.82 20.82 -9.29
CA LYS A 199 17.13 21.68 -10.27
C LYS A 199 15.86 22.28 -9.65
N PRO A 200 15.64 23.60 -9.71
CA PRO A 200 14.44 24.23 -9.15
C PRO A 200 13.22 24.11 -10.08
N PHE A 201 12.04 24.34 -9.53
CA PHE A 201 10.88 24.77 -10.31
C PHE A 201 10.92 26.28 -10.48
N ILE A 202 10.64 26.75 -11.70
CA ILE A 202 10.63 28.16 -12.06
C ILE A 202 9.17 28.62 -12.20
N THR A 203 8.87 29.80 -11.68
CA THR A 203 7.59 30.49 -11.85
C THR A 203 7.84 31.97 -12.13
N HIS A 204 6.78 32.72 -12.44
CA HIS A 204 6.89 34.12 -12.85
C HIS A 204 5.96 35.01 -12.01
N HIS A 205 6.50 36.10 -11.46
CA HIS A 205 5.74 37.07 -10.68
C HIS A 205 5.24 38.23 -11.56
N ASN A 206 4.00 38.13 -12.03
CA ASN A 206 3.40 39.06 -13.01
C ASN A 206 3.55 40.57 -12.69
N THR A 207 3.46 40.99 -11.43
CA THR A 207 3.54 42.43 -11.07
C THR A 207 4.96 42.95 -10.97
N LEU A 208 5.93 42.07 -10.66
CA LEU A 208 7.33 42.43 -10.53
C LEU A 208 8.10 42.16 -11.83
N ASP A 209 7.46 41.48 -12.79
CA ASP A 209 8.02 41.07 -14.08
C ASP A 209 9.37 40.38 -13.92
N THR A 210 9.43 39.42 -12.99
CA THR A 210 10.64 38.66 -12.66
C THR A 210 10.30 37.20 -12.42
N ASP A 211 11.24 36.33 -12.76
CA ASP A 211 11.17 34.93 -12.42
C ASP A 211 11.47 34.74 -10.92
N LEU A 212 10.82 33.74 -10.34
CA LEU A 212 11.02 33.26 -8.98
C LEU A 212 11.17 31.74 -9.02
N TYR A 213 11.80 31.20 -7.99
CA TYR A 213 12.07 29.78 -7.88
C TYR A 213 11.37 29.22 -6.64
N LEU A 214 10.77 28.04 -6.77
CA LEU A 214 10.40 27.29 -5.57
C LEU A 214 11.68 26.80 -4.90
N ARG A 215 11.78 27.00 -3.59
CA ARG A 215 12.95 26.63 -2.80
C ARG A 215 13.30 25.14 -2.93
N ILE A 216 14.59 24.86 -3.04
CA ILE A 216 15.15 23.49 -3.06
C ILE A 216 15.70 23.06 -1.68
N ALA A 217 15.88 24.03 -0.79
CA ALA A 217 16.29 23.94 0.61
C ALA A 217 15.97 25.27 1.34
N VAL A 218 15.98 25.26 2.68
CA VAL A 218 15.79 26.46 3.51
C VAL A 218 17.11 27.01 4.09
N GLU A 219 18.19 26.25 3.96
CA GLU A 219 19.53 26.50 4.52
C GLU A 219 19.99 27.97 4.49
N LEU A 220 20.01 28.60 3.32
CA LEU A 220 20.57 29.95 3.17
C LEU A 220 19.78 31.02 3.92
N TYR A 221 18.47 30.82 4.11
CA TYR A 221 17.63 31.75 4.87
C TYR A 221 17.73 31.49 6.37
N LEU A 222 17.79 30.23 6.81
CA LEU A 222 18.00 29.92 8.22
C LEU A 222 19.36 30.43 8.71
N LYS A 223 20.42 30.34 7.89
CA LYS A 223 21.72 30.95 8.19
C LYS A 223 21.68 32.48 8.28
N ARG A 224 20.86 33.16 7.45
CA ARG A 224 20.61 34.61 7.60
C ARG A 224 19.99 34.94 8.96
N LEU A 225 19.14 34.07 9.51
CA LEU A 225 18.62 34.25 10.88
C LEU A 225 19.71 34.08 11.94
N ILE A 226 20.62 33.11 11.75
CA ILE A 226 21.79 32.96 12.62
C ILE A 226 22.65 34.23 12.63
N ILE A 227 22.93 34.79 11.46
CA ILE A 227 23.61 36.09 11.30
C ILE A 227 22.82 37.21 11.99
N GLY A 228 21.49 37.17 11.89
CA GLY A 228 20.58 38.11 12.56
C GLY A 228 20.51 37.98 14.09
N GLY A 229 21.21 37.02 14.69
CA GLY A 229 21.31 36.86 16.14
C GLY A 229 20.41 35.78 16.74
N PHE A 230 19.70 34.99 15.93
CA PHE A 230 19.06 33.78 16.44
C PHE A 230 20.11 32.68 16.67
N GLU A 231 20.12 32.05 17.84
CA GLU A 231 21.13 31.01 18.12
C GLU A 231 20.66 29.59 17.79
N LYS A 232 19.35 29.34 17.80
CA LYS A 232 18.74 28.03 17.56
C LYS A 232 17.43 28.17 16.80
N VAL A 233 17.44 27.84 15.52
CA VAL A 233 16.25 27.89 14.66
C VAL A 233 16.04 26.57 13.95
N TYR A 234 14.79 26.24 13.69
CA TYR A 234 14.43 25.13 12.80
C TYR A 234 13.25 25.51 11.93
N GLU A 235 13.14 24.85 10.78
CA GLU A 235 11.95 24.90 9.95
C GLU A 235 11.57 23.49 9.52
N LEU A 236 10.30 23.13 9.74
CA LEU A 236 9.67 21.91 9.22
C LEU A 236 8.72 22.29 8.08
N GLY A 237 9.18 22.13 6.85
CA GLY A 237 8.51 22.71 5.69
C GLY A 237 8.64 21.87 4.41
N LYS A 238 8.13 22.41 3.30
CA LYS A 238 8.22 21.78 1.98
C LYS A 238 9.42 22.27 1.20
N ASP A 239 10.07 21.37 0.49
CA ASP A 239 11.02 21.69 -0.57
C ASP A 239 10.57 21.10 -1.89
N PHE A 240 11.03 21.73 -2.97
CA PHE A 240 10.57 21.45 -4.33
C PHE A 240 11.78 21.24 -5.25
N ARG A 241 11.97 20.01 -5.70
CA ARG A 241 13.08 19.65 -6.62
C ARG A 241 12.52 19.10 -7.91
N ASN A 242 12.88 19.73 -9.03
CA ASN A 242 12.40 19.41 -10.37
C ASN A 242 13.19 18.23 -10.96
N GLU A 243 13.05 17.10 -10.30
CA GLU A 243 13.77 15.85 -10.54
C GLU A 243 12.81 14.71 -10.89
N GLY A 244 13.38 13.57 -11.27
CA GLY A 244 12.61 12.35 -11.54
C GLY A 244 11.86 11.84 -10.30
N MET A 245 10.76 11.13 -10.53
CA MET A 245 10.02 10.43 -9.48
C MET A 245 10.39 8.96 -9.46
N ASP A 246 10.85 8.46 -8.31
CA ASP A 246 11.14 7.05 -8.11
C ASP A 246 10.61 6.55 -6.75
N ARG A 247 11.18 5.47 -6.21
CA ARG A 247 10.78 4.91 -4.91
C ARG A 247 11.21 5.79 -3.73
N GLY A 248 12.29 6.54 -3.86
CA GLY A 248 12.92 7.37 -2.85
C GLY A 248 12.76 8.89 -3.06
N HIS A 249 12.14 9.31 -4.17
CA HIS A 249 12.01 10.73 -4.53
C HIS A 249 10.58 11.11 -4.96
N ASN A 250 10.09 12.23 -4.43
CA ASN A 250 8.88 12.93 -4.89
C ASN A 250 9.23 14.42 -5.09
N PRO A 251 8.73 15.11 -6.13
CA PRO A 251 9.21 16.45 -6.48
C PRO A 251 8.89 17.51 -5.43
N GLU A 252 7.83 17.27 -4.64
CA GLU A 252 7.51 18.02 -3.43
C GLU A 252 7.64 17.07 -2.23
N PHE A 253 8.47 17.41 -1.24
CA PHE A 253 8.69 16.59 -0.05
C PHE A 253 8.86 17.47 1.18
N THR A 254 8.82 16.86 2.36
CA THR A 254 8.92 17.54 3.66
C THR A 254 10.31 17.35 4.23
N MET A 255 10.97 18.45 4.52
CA MET A 255 12.28 18.48 5.16
C MET A 255 12.17 19.20 6.51
N LEU A 256 12.94 18.72 7.49
CA LEU A 256 13.23 19.45 8.71
C LEU A 256 14.70 19.87 8.63
N GLU A 257 14.95 21.17 8.64
CA GLU A 257 16.30 21.72 8.77
C GLU A 257 16.41 22.50 10.08
N PHE A 258 17.56 22.44 10.73
CA PHE A 258 17.86 23.31 11.87
C PHE A 258 19.29 23.80 11.86
N TYR A 259 19.51 24.93 12.53
CA TYR A 259 20.82 25.53 12.73
C TYR A 259 21.00 25.93 14.19
N TRP A 260 22.15 25.58 14.74
CA TRP A 260 22.53 25.85 16.13
C TRP A 260 23.91 26.52 16.18
N ALA A 261 23.93 27.78 16.59
CA ALA A 261 25.14 28.56 16.83
C ALA A 261 25.96 28.02 18.03
N TYR A 262 27.27 28.20 17.95
CA TYR A 262 28.26 27.80 18.95
C TYR A 262 28.29 26.29 19.24
N THR A 263 27.92 25.48 18.24
CA THR A 263 27.96 24.01 18.28
C THR A 263 28.77 23.43 17.13
N ASP A 264 28.99 22.12 17.16
CA ASP A 264 29.67 21.36 16.12
C ASP A 264 28.91 20.07 15.74
N TYR A 265 29.31 19.45 14.64
CA TYR A 265 28.71 18.24 14.11
C TYR A 265 28.85 17.03 15.06
N GLU A 266 29.84 17.04 15.96
CA GLU A 266 30.01 16.03 17.01
C GLU A 266 28.87 16.08 18.02
N LYS A 267 28.53 17.29 18.51
CA LYS A 267 27.35 17.51 19.34
C LYS A 267 26.06 17.21 18.57
N LEU A 268 26.00 17.55 17.28
CA LEU A 268 24.83 17.22 16.46
C LEU A 268 24.61 15.71 16.34
N MET A 269 25.67 14.89 16.17
CA MET A 269 25.52 13.43 16.16
C MET A 269 24.90 12.92 17.48
N GLN A 270 25.34 13.43 18.63
CA GLN A 270 24.76 13.03 19.92
C GLN A 270 23.30 13.48 20.07
N PHE A 271 22.99 14.73 19.69
CA PHE A 271 21.64 15.28 19.74
C PHE A 271 20.67 14.47 18.87
N THR A 272 21.08 14.21 17.62
CA THR A 272 20.33 13.40 16.66
C THR A 272 20.10 11.97 17.13
N GLN A 273 21.13 11.33 17.68
CA GLN A 273 21.02 9.97 18.21
C GLN A 273 19.98 9.90 19.32
N ASN A 274 20.04 10.81 20.30
CA ASN A 274 19.09 10.85 21.40
C ASN A 274 17.66 11.11 20.90
N MET A 275 17.48 12.12 20.04
CA MET A 275 16.20 12.48 19.45
C MET A 275 15.53 11.29 18.77
N LEU A 276 16.26 10.57 17.91
CA LEU A 276 15.70 9.48 17.13
C LEU A 276 15.43 8.23 17.98
N ILE A 277 16.22 7.96 19.02
CA ILE A 277 15.94 6.87 19.96
C ILE A 277 14.62 7.15 20.70
N GLU A 278 14.46 8.35 21.23
CA GLU A 278 13.23 8.76 21.92
C GLU A 278 12.03 8.75 20.98
N LEU A 279 12.18 9.25 19.75
CA LEU A 279 11.14 9.23 18.72
C LEU A 279 10.69 7.80 18.41
N VAL A 280 11.65 6.90 18.16
CA VAL A 280 11.37 5.51 17.79
C VAL A 280 10.70 4.79 18.96
N GLN A 281 11.18 5.00 20.19
CA GLN A 281 10.54 4.42 21.37
C GLN A 281 9.12 4.96 21.58
N ASP A 282 8.87 6.27 21.44
CA ASP A 282 7.53 6.83 21.60
C ASP A 282 6.58 6.35 20.48
N VAL A 283 7.01 6.44 19.23
CA VAL A 283 6.15 6.13 18.08
C VAL A 283 5.94 4.64 17.89
N CYS A 284 7.00 3.84 17.96
CA CYS A 284 6.98 2.42 17.66
C CYS A 284 6.86 1.53 18.90
N GLN A 285 7.01 2.08 20.12
CA GLN A 285 6.99 1.33 21.38
C GLN A 285 8.11 0.28 21.51
N THR A 286 9.14 0.38 20.67
CA THR A 286 10.34 -0.47 20.64
C THR A 286 11.48 0.32 20.00
N ILE A 287 12.73 -0.08 20.26
CA ILE A 287 13.94 0.42 19.58
C ILE A 287 14.49 -0.55 18.52
N GLU A 288 13.87 -1.71 18.38
CA GLU A 288 14.18 -2.70 17.34
C GLU A 288 13.07 -2.70 16.30
N LEU A 289 13.43 -2.49 15.03
CA LEU A 289 12.48 -2.43 13.90
C LEU A 289 12.83 -3.46 12.83
N ASP A 290 11.82 -3.87 12.08
CA ASP A 290 11.98 -4.59 10.82
C ASP A 290 11.58 -3.65 9.68
N TYR A 291 12.52 -3.37 8.79
CA TYR A 291 12.29 -2.57 7.59
C TYR A 291 12.63 -3.41 6.37
N GLN A 292 11.61 -3.85 5.64
CA GLN A 292 11.77 -4.63 4.41
C GLN A 292 12.66 -5.88 4.59
N GLY A 293 12.58 -6.55 5.74
CA GLY A 293 13.39 -7.72 6.09
C GLY A 293 14.77 -7.38 6.69
N ILE A 294 15.13 -6.11 6.76
CA ILE A 294 16.35 -5.63 7.41
C ILE A 294 16.02 -5.34 8.88
N LYS A 295 16.74 -6.03 9.79
CA LYS A 295 16.65 -5.75 11.24
C LYS A 295 17.44 -4.48 11.56
N LEU A 296 16.78 -3.49 12.12
CA LEU A 296 17.36 -2.22 12.56
C LEU A 296 17.32 -2.16 14.09
N ASN A 297 18.43 -1.76 14.70
CA ASN A 297 18.50 -1.54 16.14
C ASN A 297 18.96 -0.11 16.42
N PHE A 298 18.10 0.66 17.08
CA PHE A 298 18.36 2.06 17.41
C PHE A 298 19.14 2.22 18.73
N GLN A 299 19.47 1.14 19.43
CA GLN A 299 20.28 1.18 20.65
C GLN A 299 21.61 1.91 20.43
N ALA A 300 21.87 2.94 21.23
CA ALA A 300 23.14 3.64 21.27
C ALA A 300 24.25 2.77 21.90
N PRO A 301 25.54 2.99 21.54
CA PRO A 301 26.03 3.98 20.56
C PRO A 301 25.96 3.48 19.11
N TRP A 302 25.64 4.36 18.16
CA TRP A 302 25.65 4.02 16.73
C TRP A 302 27.08 3.98 16.15
N LYS A 303 27.29 3.10 15.16
CA LYS A 303 28.59 2.99 14.47
C LYS A 303 28.93 4.32 13.80
N ARG A 304 30.17 4.77 14.00
CA ARG A 304 30.78 5.86 13.24
C ARG A 304 31.82 5.27 12.30
N ILE A 305 31.76 5.67 11.03
CA ILE A 305 32.72 5.24 10.01
C ILE A 305 33.02 6.44 9.10
N THR A 306 34.28 6.60 8.70
CA THR A 306 34.63 7.65 7.73
C THR A 306 34.25 7.23 6.32
N TYR A 307 34.01 8.20 5.44
CA TYR A 307 33.71 7.95 4.02
C TYR A 307 34.79 7.10 3.34
N ARG A 308 36.05 7.39 3.66
CA ARG A 308 37.21 6.61 3.20
C ARG A 308 37.18 5.17 3.71
N GLU A 309 36.97 4.97 5.00
CA GLU A 309 36.95 3.62 5.60
C GLU A 309 35.82 2.78 4.99
N ALA A 310 34.63 3.35 4.82
CA ALA A 310 33.51 2.64 4.21
C ALA A 310 33.85 2.14 2.80
N ILE A 311 34.40 3.02 1.94
CA ILE A 311 34.80 2.62 0.58
C ILE A 311 35.94 1.59 0.61
N LEU A 312 36.94 1.82 1.46
CA LEU A 312 38.10 0.94 1.55
C LEU A 312 37.71 -0.47 2.03
N GLU A 313 36.85 -0.59 3.03
CA GLU A 313 36.33 -1.86 3.56
C GLU A 313 35.59 -2.66 2.48
N HIS A 314 34.77 -2.01 1.66
CA HIS A 314 33.91 -2.69 0.68
C HIS A 314 34.56 -2.92 -0.69
N THR A 315 35.52 -2.09 -1.07
CA THR A 315 36.07 -2.09 -2.44
C THR A 315 37.58 -2.32 -2.50
N GLY A 316 38.29 -2.13 -1.39
CA GLY A 316 39.76 -2.11 -1.36
C GLY A 316 40.40 -0.94 -2.11
N VAL A 317 39.62 0.08 -2.51
CA VAL A 317 40.10 1.34 -3.10
C VAL A 317 40.31 2.36 -1.98
N ASP A 318 41.52 2.89 -1.87
CA ASP A 318 41.83 3.99 -0.96
C ASP A 318 41.70 5.32 -1.69
N ILE A 319 40.62 6.04 -1.43
CA ILE A 319 40.31 7.32 -2.09
C ILE A 319 41.35 8.41 -1.79
N ASN A 320 42.11 8.30 -0.70
CA ASN A 320 43.19 9.25 -0.41
C ASN A 320 44.39 9.09 -1.35
N GLN A 321 44.46 8.00 -2.12
CA GLN A 321 45.49 7.75 -3.14
C GLN A 321 45.03 8.20 -4.54
N ALA A 322 43.77 8.61 -4.68
CA ALA A 322 43.19 9.14 -5.91
C ALA A 322 42.74 10.59 -5.67
N ASP A 323 43.61 11.54 -6.00
CA ASP A 323 43.38 12.99 -5.90
C ASP A 323 42.75 13.60 -7.17
N THR A 324 42.52 12.78 -8.19
CA THR A 324 42.05 13.19 -9.52
C THR A 324 41.07 12.17 -10.07
N GLU A 325 40.17 12.62 -10.93
CA GLU A 325 39.20 11.75 -11.60
C GLU A 325 39.87 10.60 -12.36
N GLU A 326 40.94 10.90 -13.10
CA GLU A 326 41.68 9.91 -13.90
C GLU A 326 42.29 8.81 -13.01
N LYS A 327 42.93 9.18 -11.89
CA LYS A 327 43.48 8.22 -10.94
C LYS A 327 42.39 7.37 -10.30
N LEU A 328 41.27 7.97 -9.90
CA LEU A 328 40.15 7.24 -9.30
C LEU A 328 39.59 6.19 -10.29
N ARG A 329 39.31 6.59 -11.54
CA ARG A 329 38.86 5.66 -12.59
C ARG A 329 39.88 4.55 -12.84
N THR A 330 41.17 4.86 -12.82
CA THR A 330 42.24 3.88 -13.00
C THR A 330 42.29 2.88 -11.83
N MET A 331 42.19 3.37 -10.59
CA MET A 331 42.15 2.51 -9.40
C MET A 331 40.94 1.57 -9.43
N ILE A 332 39.74 2.08 -9.72
CA ILE A 332 38.52 1.29 -9.87
C ILE A 332 38.71 0.17 -10.91
N LYS A 333 39.24 0.52 -12.10
CA LYS A 333 39.53 -0.45 -13.17
C LYS A 333 40.57 -1.49 -12.73
N SER A 334 41.64 -1.07 -12.06
CA SER A 334 42.72 -1.97 -11.61
C SER A 334 42.27 -3.02 -10.60
N LYS A 335 41.23 -2.70 -9.81
CA LYS A 335 40.60 -3.61 -8.85
C LYS A 335 39.56 -4.53 -9.50
N GLY A 336 39.31 -4.38 -10.79
CA GLY A 336 38.32 -5.17 -11.54
C GLY A 336 36.87 -4.88 -11.16
N ILE A 337 36.60 -3.72 -10.53
CA ILE A 337 35.27 -3.36 -10.05
C ILE A 337 34.44 -2.85 -11.24
N LYS A 338 33.25 -3.44 -11.42
CA LYS A 338 32.29 -3.04 -12.47
C LYS A 338 31.31 -2.02 -11.89
N VAL A 339 31.45 -0.77 -12.31
CA VAL A 339 30.52 0.33 -12.01
C VAL A 339 30.18 1.09 -13.28
N ASP A 340 28.93 1.50 -13.40
CA ASP A 340 28.52 2.42 -14.47
C ASP A 340 28.83 3.85 -14.04
N LEU A 341 29.83 4.46 -14.67
CA LEU A 341 30.25 5.84 -14.44
C LEU A 341 29.88 6.74 -15.63
N THR A 342 28.95 6.29 -16.49
CA THR A 342 28.50 7.06 -17.65
C THR A 342 27.81 8.33 -17.17
N GLY A 343 28.21 9.49 -17.71
CA GLY A 343 27.61 10.79 -17.36
C GLY A 343 28.15 11.43 -16.07
N ALA A 344 28.90 10.70 -15.25
CA ALA A 344 29.60 11.27 -14.10
C ALA A 344 30.86 12.02 -14.58
N ILE A 345 30.88 13.34 -14.42
CA ILE A 345 31.96 14.24 -14.83
C ILE A 345 32.54 14.91 -13.60
N GLY A 346 33.86 14.89 -13.45
CA GLY A 346 34.56 15.42 -12.28
C GLY A 346 34.79 14.37 -11.19
N TYR A 347 35.78 14.62 -10.34
CA TYR A 347 36.18 13.72 -9.26
C TYR A 347 35.01 13.39 -8.31
N GLY A 348 34.30 14.42 -7.83
CA GLY A 348 33.15 14.27 -6.94
C GLY A 348 32.05 13.38 -7.52
N ALA A 349 31.56 13.68 -8.73
CA ALA A 349 30.48 12.91 -9.36
C ALA A 349 30.87 11.42 -9.57
N VAL A 350 32.12 11.18 -9.99
CA VAL A 350 32.64 9.81 -10.14
C VAL A 350 32.70 9.10 -8.79
N LEU A 351 33.17 9.77 -7.75
CA LEU A 351 33.29 9.21 -6.41
C LEU A 351 31.92 8.90 -5.79
N ASP A 352 30.95 9.80 -5.90
CA ASP A 352 29.58 9.57 -5.42
C ASP A 352 28.91 8.40 -6.16
N THR A 353 29.05 8.34 -7.48
CA THR A 353 28.51 7.23 -8.29
C THR A 353 29.13 5.90 -7.87
N PHE A 354 30.46 5.88 -7.68
CA PHE A 354 31.19 4.72 -7.21
C PHE A 354 30.73 4.27 -5.82
N TYR A 355 30.62 5.20 -4.87
CA TYR A 355 30.13 4.94 -3.51
C TYR A 355 28.70 4.39 -3.50
N LYS A 356 27.77 5.01 -4.25
CA LYS A 356 26.36 4.62 -4.33
C LYS A 356 26.18 3.19 -4.87
N GLN A 357 27.00 2.78 -5.84
CA GLN A 357 26.89 1.46 -6.45
C GLN A 357 27.61 0.35 -5.66
N THR A 358 28.68 0.67 -4.91
CA THR A 358 29.56 -0.35 -4.32
C THR A 358 29.51 -0.44 -2.81
N THR A 359 29.22 0.67 -2.12
CA THR A 359 29.45 0.79 -0.68
C THR A 359 28.13 1.04 0.04
N ARG A 360 27.35 2.05 -0.38
CA ARG A 360 26.08 2.44 0.25
C ARG A 360 25.09 1.28 0.48
N PRO A 361 24.90 0.31 -0.44
CA PRO A 361 23.96 -0.80 -0.22
C PRO A 361 24.30 -1.70 0.97
N HIS A 362 25.55 -1.69 1.44
CA HIS A 362 26.01 -2.48 2.58
C HIS A 362 25.91 -1.74 3.92
N LEU A 363 25.59 -0.44 3.90
CA LEU A 363 25.52 0.43 5.07
C LEU A 363 24.11 0.39 5.69
N VAL A 364 23.83 -0.66 6.47
CA VAL A 364 22.50 -0.94 7.04
C VAL A 364 22.09 0.02 8.16
N GLY A 365 22.99 0.43 9.04
CA GLY A 365 22.71 1.42 10.09
C GLY A 365 21.61 1.05 11.11
N PRO A 366 21.19 2.00 11.98
CA PRO A 366 21.61 3.41 12.04
C PRO A 366 23.13 3.58 12.21
N LEU A 367 23.75 4.38 11.34
CA LEU A 367 25.19 4.68 11.40
C LEU A 367 25.51 6.08 10.90
N PHE A 368 26.57 6.67 11.45
CA PHE A 368 27.10 7.97 11.02
C PHE A 368 28.26 7.76 10.05
N LEU A 369 28.11 8.29 8.84
CA LEU A 369 29.15 8.36 7.83
C LEU A 369 29.80 9.75 7.85
N THR A 370 31.06 9.83 8.26
CA THR A 370 31.79 11.09 8.55
C THR A 370 32.88 11.38 7.52
N ASP A 371 33.56 12.52 7.63
CA ASP A 371 34.75 12.86 6.84
C ASP A 371 34.52 12.84 5.32
N ARG A 372 33.43 13.46 4.86
CA ARG A 372 33.13 13.51 3.43
C ARG A 372 34.16 14.37 2.69
N PRO A 373 34.60 13.95 1.49
CA PRO A 373 35.40 14.79 0.60
C PRO A 373 34.82 16.19 0.39
N THR A 374 35.69 17.20 0.33
CA THR A 374 35.32 18.61 0.17
C THR A 374 34.57 18.90 -1.12
N ASP A 375 34.80 18.11 -2.18
CA ASP A 375 34.08 18.21 -3.46
C ASP A 375 32.56 17.99 -3.36
N PHE A 376 32.07 17.42 -2.25
CA PHE A 376 30.65 17.08 -2.12
C PHE A 376 29.76 18.19 -1.56
N VAL A 377 30.30 19.09 -0.74
CA VAL A 377 29.49 20.06 0.01
C VAL A 377 30.24 21.38 0.09
N SER A 378 29.83 22.35 -0.74
CA SER A 378 30.47 23.67 -0.77
C SER A 378 30.22 24.46 0.52
N LEU A 379 29.10 24.21 1.19
CA LEU A 379 28.62 24.92 2.39
C LEU A 379 29.22 24.40 3.70
N ALA A 380 30.01 23.31 3.65
CA ALA A 380 30.61 22.69 4.83
C ALA A 380 32.05 23.20 5.09
N LYS A 381 32.39 23.38 6.37
CA LYS A 381 33.77 23.66 6.78
C LYS A 381 34.70 22.50 6.45
N ARG A 382 35.91 22.84 5.98
CA ARG A 382 37.02 21.90 5.87
C ARG A 382 37.50 21.49 7.26
N LEU A 383 38.00 20.26 7.38
CA LEU A 383 38.72 19.86 8.58
C LEU A 383 40.08 20.57 8.65
N PRO A 384 40.47 21.15 9.80
CA PRO A 384 41.77 21.82 9.95
C PRO A 384 42.97 20.93 9.64
N GLU A 385 42.89 19.66 10.02
CA GLU A 385 43.97 18.67 9.90
C GLU A 385 44.07 18.04 8.50
N ASP A 386 42.97 17.97 7.75
CA ASP A 386 42.96 17.49 6.36
C ASP A 386 41.92 18.26 5.54
N PRO A 387 42.32 19.36 4.87
CA PRO A 387 41.41 20.22 4.10
C PRO A 387 40.72 19.55 2.91
N ARG A 388 41.12 18.32 2.53
CA ARG A 388 40.44 17.51 1.51
C ARG A 388 39.12 16.93 2.01
N LYS A 389 38.87 17.01 3.32
CA LYS A 389 37.68 16.53 4.00
C LYS A 389 36.91 17.68 4.63
N THR A 390 35.64 17.43 4.90
CA THR A 390 34.72 18.35 5.58
C THR A 390 34.34 17.84 6.96
N ALA A 391 34.12 18.77 7.89
CA ALA A 391 33.54 18.51 9.19
C ALA A 391 32.04 18.24 9.02
N SER A 392 31.71 17.05 8.54
CA SER A 392 30.36 16.66 8.12
C SER A 392 30.03 15.22 8.49
N PHE A 393 28.72 14.92 8.55
CA PHE A 393 28.24 13.55 8.62
C PHE A 393 26.94 13.35 7.83
N GLN A 394 26.70 12.12 7.41
CA GLN A 394 25.38 11.62 7.02
C GLN A 394 24.89 10.59 8.03
N LEU A 395 23.60 10.60 8.34
CA LEU A 395 22.95 9.47 9.02
C LEU A 395 22.37 8.52 7.98
N LEU A 396 22.84 7.27 7.99
CA LEU A 396 22.32 6.22 7.13
C LEU A 396 21.48 5.23 7.93
N ILE A 397 20.29 4.91 7.41
CA ILE A 397 19.41 3.85 7.93
C ILE A 397 18.91 3.03 6.73
N ALA A 398 19.09 1.72 6.78
CA ALA A 398 18.84 0.77 5.70
C ALA A 398 19.41 1.20 4.33
N GLY A 399 20.66 1.68 4.29
CA GLY A 399 21.31 2.18 3.07
C GLY A 399 20.69 3.47 2.51
N ARG A 400 19.80 4.14 3.25
CA ARG A 400 19.20 5.42 2.88
C ARG A 400 19.79 6.55 3.71
N GLU A 401 20.03 7.66 3.03
CA GLU A 401 20.41 8.92 3.66
C GLU A 401 19.17 9.56 4.28
N ILE A 402 19.20 9.69 5.61
CA ILE A 402 18.12 10.28 6.39
C ILE A 402 18.47 11.71 6.79
N ILE A 403 19.74 11.94 7.14
CA ILE A 403 20.25 13.25 7.55
C ILE A 403 21.53 13.57 6.80
N ASN A 404 21.68 14.82 6.38
CA ASN A 404 22.94 15.42 5.95
C ASN A 404 23.28 16.60 6.86
N ALA A 405 24.50 16.64 7.38
CA ALA A 405 24.89 17.55 8.46
C ALA A 405 26.33 18.03 8.33
N TYR A 406 26.61 19.24 8.80
CA TYR A 406 27.98 19.78 8.82
C TYR A 406 28.17 20.93 9.81
N ASN A 407 29.44 21.20 10.11
CA ASN A 407 29.84 22.52 10.58
C ASN A 407 29.72 23.52 9.43
N GLU A 408 28.97 24.59 9.63
CA GLU A 408 28.64 25.55 8.59
C GLU A 408 29.85 26.40 8.20
N LEU A 409 30.09 26.53 6.89
CA LEU A 409 31.06 27.46 6.35
C LEU A 409 30.58 28.89 6.61
N ASN A 410 31.36 29.62 7.40
CA ASN A 410 31.08 30.99 7.79
C ASN A 410 32.17 31.98 7.34
N ASP A 411 33.12 31.53 6.51
CA ASP A 411 34.11 32.38 5.86
C ASP A 411 33.52 32.88 4.52
N PRO A 412 33.18 34.18 4.38
CA PRO A 412 32.58 34.71 3.17
C PRO A 412 33.52 34.61 1.95
N ILE A 413 34.84 34.68 2.16
CA ILE A 413 35.83 34.62 1.08
C ILE A 413 35.93 33.19 0.54
N ASP A 414 36.02 32.19 1.43
CA ASP A 414 36.01 30.78 1.03
C ASP A 414 34.68 30.43 0.34
N GLN A 415 33.55 30.80 0.92
CA GLN A 415 32.23 30.53 0.32
C GLN A 415 32.09 31.12 -1.08
N ALA A 416 32.50 32.39 -1.28
CA ALA A 416 32.45 33.03 -2.58
C ALA A 416 33.37 32.35 -3.61
N ASN A 417 34.55 31.89 -3.20
CA ASN A 417 35.46 31.17 -4.08
C ASN A 417 34.87 29.82 -4.52
N ARG A 418 34.25 29.07 -3.62
CA ARG A 418 33.62 27.77 -3.93
C ARG A 418 32.47 27.90 -4.91
N TRP A 419 31.62 28.92 -4.76
CA TRP A 419 30.54 29.14 -5.72
C TRP A 419 31.04 29.60 -7.10
N LYS A 420 32.08 30.45 -7.16
CA LYS A 420 32.73 30.78 -8.44
C LYS A 420 33.35 29.56 -9.12
N GLU A 421 33.83 28.58 -8.37
CA GLU A 421 34.29 27.30 -8.91
C GLU A 421 33.11 26.45 -9.41
N SER A 422 31.99 26.42 -8.67
CA SER A 422 30.75 25.75 -9.06
C SER A 422 30.14 26.32 -10.35
N GLU A 423 30.10 27.65 -10.51
CA GLU A 423 29.62 28.31 -11.72
C GLU A 423 30.44 27.93 -12.97
N LYS A 424 31.77 27.80 -12.84
CA LYS A 424 32.64 27.32 -13.94
C LYS A 424 32.31 25.88 -14.34
N LEU A 425 31.90 25.03 -13.39
CA LEU A 425 31.40 23.68 -13.70
C LEU A 425 30.06 23.77 -14.46
N GLY A 426 29.21 24.73 -14.12
CA GLY A 426 27.98 25.04 -14.85
C GLY A 426 28.23 25.43 -16.31
N GLU A 427 29.23 26.29 -16.58
CA GLU A 427 29.62 26.72 -17.93
C GLU A 427 30.04 25.56 -18.85
N ILE A 428 30.62 24.49 -18.28
CA ILE A 428 31.00 23.28 -19.02
C ILE A 428 29.90 22.20 -19.03
N GLY A 429 28.68 22.55 -18.60
CA GLY A 429 27.49 21.73 -18.75
C GLY A 429 27.05 20.92 -17.52
N HIS A 430 27.58 21.21 -16.33
CA HIS A 430 27.11 20.56 -15.10
C HIS A 430 25.73 21.11 -14.68
N SER A 431 24.69 20.29 -14.80
CA SER A 431 23.28 20.73 -14.63
C SER A 431 22.88 21.07 -13.19
N GLU A 432 23.64 20.58 -12.21
CA GLU A 432 23.37 20.75 -10.76
C GLU A 432 24.42 21.66 -10.10
N HIS A 433 25.01 22.60 -10.85
CA HIS A 433 25.89 23.60 -10.26
C HIS A 433 25.11 24.51 -9.30
N GLU A 434 25.83 25.02 -8.30
CA GLU A 434 25.29 25.99 -7.36
C GLU A 434 25.39 27.40 -7.95
N VAL A 435 24.39 28.23 -7.64
CA VAL A 435 24.30 29.61 -8.12
C VAL A 435 24.91 30.54 -7.07
N PHE A 436 25.68 31.52 -7.52
CA PHE A 436 26.23 32.54 -6.64
C PHE A 436 25.13 33.47 -6.09
N ASP A 437 25.03 33.59 -4.77
CA ASP A 437 24.09 34.48 -4.08
C ASP A 437 24.84 35.64 -3.42
N ASP A 438 24.90 36.79 -4.10
CA ASP A 438 25.56 38.01 -3.61
C ASP A 438 24.99 38.51 -2.28
N ASP A 439 23.69 38.34 -2.04
CA ASP A 439 23.06 38.78 -0.79
C ASP A 439 23.46 37.86 0.37
N TYR A 440 23.58 36.56 0.13
CA TYR A 440 24.06 35.63 1.15
C TYR A 440 25.54 35.86 1.49
N ILE A 441 26.41 36.11 0.49
CA ILE A 441 27.80 36.48 0.76
C ILE A 441 27.86 37.77 1.58
N ARG A 442 27.07 38.79 1.23
CA ARG A 442 26.96 40.02 2.03
C ARG A 442 26.51 39.72 3.45
N ALA A 443 25.54 38.82 3.64
CA ALA A 443 25.10 38.43 4.98
C ALA A 443 26.25 37.80 5.78
N LEU A 444 27.04 36.89 5.18
CA LEU A 444 28.22 36.30 5.82
C LEU A 444 29.28 37.35 6.18
N GLU A 445 29.43 38.41 5.38
CA GLU A 445 30.36 39.53 5.66
C GLU A 445 29.97 40.34 6.91
N TYR A 446 28.69 40.36 7.30
CA TYR A 446 28.25 40.88 8.61
C TYR A 446 28.64 39.96 9.79
N GLY A 447 29.04 38.72 9.49
CA GLY A 447 29.53 37.74 10.45
C GLY A 447 28.48 36.71 10.83
N MET A 448 28.73 35.46 10.47
CA MET A 448 28.00 34.30 11.01
C MET A 448 28.85 33.61 12.09
N PRO A 449 28.34 33.40 13.33
CA PRO A 449 29.08 32.64 14.35
C PRO A 449 29.34 31.20 13.90
N PRO A 450 30.33 30.50 14.49
CA PRO A 450 30.49 29.06 14.29
C PRO A 450 29.15 28.37 14.57
N THR A 451 28.65 27.62 13.59
CA THR A 451 27.31 27.03 13.60
C THR A 451 27.42 25.62 13.06
N ALA A 452 26.55 24.72 13.49
CA ALA A 452 26.32 23.47 12.81
C ALA A 452 24.82 23.27 12.60
N GLY A 453 24.47 22.65 11.50
CA GLY A 453 23.09 22.32 11.16
C GLY A 453 22.98 20.98 10.45
N TRP A 454 21.75 20.54 10.29
CA TRP A 454 21.44 19.42 9.41
C TRP A 454 20.04 19.51 8.83
N GLY A 455 19.86 18.80 7.71
CA GLY A 455 18.56 18.57 7.07
C GLY A 455 18.16 17.10 7.16
N MET A 456 16.89 16.83 7.48
CA MET A 456 16.30 15.49 7.58
C MET A 456 15.06 15.36 6.70
N GLY A 457 15.09 14.36 5.80
CA GLY A 457 13.92 14.03 4.98
C GLY A 457 12.84 13.33 5.81
N ILE A 458 11.78 14.06 6.17
CA ILE A 458 10.69 13.54 7.01
C ILE A 458 9.97 12.38 6.33
N ASP A 459 9.75 12.44 5.02
CA ASP A 459 9.10 11.36 4.28
C ASP A 459 9.92 10.05 4.34
N ASN A 460 11.24 10.13 4.21
CA ASN A 460 12.10 8.95 4.32
C ASN A 460 12.09 8.36 5.74
N LEU A 461 12.10 9.22 6.77
CA LEU A 461 11.98 8.78 8.16
C LEU A 461 10.65 8.05 8.39
N VAL A 462 9.54 8.64 7.97
CA VAL A 462 8.21 8.03 8.10
C VAL A 462 8.17 6.69 7.38
N ALA A 463 8.70 6.61 6.16
CA ALA A 463 8.73 5.36 5.38
C ALA A 463 9.45 4.24 6.13
N ILE A 464 10.59 4.54 6.76
CA ILE A 464 11.32 3.55 7.57
C ILE A 464 10.51 3.12 8.80
N LEU A 465 10.02 4.08 9.59
CA LEU A 465 9.32 3.80 10.84
C LEU A 465 7.97 3.10 10.64
N THR A 466 7.39 3.21 9.44
CA THR A 466 6.12 2.57 9.09
C THR A 466 6.28 1.40 8.12
N ASN A 467 7.52 0.95 7.88
CA ASN A 467 7.86 -0.15 6.98
C ASN A 467 7.26 -0.02 5.56
N GLN A 468 7.26 1.20 5.03
CA GLN A 468 6.79 1.49 3.68
C GLN A 468 7.95 1.48 2.68
N HIS A 469 7.71 0.82 1.55
CA HIS A 469 8.75 0.61 0.55
C HIS A 469 8.95 1.82 -0.37
N ALA A 470 7.91 2.61 -0.63
CA ALA A 470 7.98 3.80 -1.49
C ALA A 470 7.53 5.08 -0.74
N LEU A 471 8.14 6.22 -1.08
CA LEU A 471 7.72 7.51 -0.50
C LEU A 471 6.25 7.86 -0.79
N LYS A 472 5.70 7.36 -1.90
CA LYS A 472 4.29 7.56 -2.26
C LYS A 472 3.31 6.94 -1.26
N ASP A 473 3.76 5.97 -0.47
CA ASP A 473 2.94 5.33 0.56
C ASP A 473 2.79 6.21 1.82
N VAL A 474 3.71 7.16 2.02
CA VAL A 474 3.74 8.06 3.19
C VAL A 474 3.36 9.50 2.86
N ILE A 475 2.97 9.75 1.60
CA ILE A 475 2.42 11.02 1.11
C ILE A 475 0.95 10.79 0.77
N LEU A 476 0.05 11.60 1.34
CA LEU A 476 -1.39 11.46 1.11
C LEU A 476 -1.72 11.57 -0.38
N PHE A 477 -1.18 12.61 -1.03
CA PHE A 477 -1.41 12.91 -2.44
C PHE A 477 -0.05 13.06 -3.15
N PRO A 478 0.61 11.95 -3.50
CA PRO A 478 1.91 12.01 -4.17
C PRO A 478 1.74 12.55 -5.60
N THR A 479 2.82 13.08 -6.16
CA THR A 479 2.82 13.51 -7.56
C THR A 479 2.74 12.28 -8.46
N LEU A 480 1.83 12.31 -9.43
CA LEU A 480 1.61 11.23 -10.38
C LEU A 480 1.70 11.76 -11.79
N ARG A 481 2.10 10.88 -12.73
CA ARG A 481 2.06 11.22 -14.15
C ARG A 481 0.60 11.55 -14.54
N PRO A 482 0.35 12.62 -15.30
CA PRO A 482 -0.99 12.89 -15.81
C PRO A 482 -1.51 11.70 -16.61
N ILE A 483 -2.81 11.45 -16.54
CA ILE A 483 -3.47 10.56 -17.49
C ILE A 483 -3.67 11.38 -18.77
N THR A 484 -2.89 11.09 -19.80
CA THR A 484 -3.03 11.74 -21.13
C THR A 484 -4.43 11.46 -21.70
N ASP A 485 -4.93 12.35 -22.54
CA ASP A 485 -6.24 12.13 -23.17
C ASP A 485 -6.25 10.85 -24.02
N GLU A 486 -5.13 10.45 -24.65
CA GLU A 486 -4.98 9.12 -25.27
C GLU A 486 -5.14 7.95 -24.29
N LYS A 487 -4.71 8.08 -23.03
CA LYS A 487 -4.93 7.05 -21.99
C LYS A 487 -6.33 7.12 -21.39
N LYS A 488 -6.97 8.30 -21.39
CA LYS A 488 -8.40 8.42 -21.06
C LYS A 488 -9.26 7.85 -22.17
N GLU A 489 -8.90 8.06 -23.43
CA GLU A 489 -9.52 7.50 -24.63
C GLU A 489 -9.25 6.01 -24.70
N GLN A 490 -8.05 5.50 -24.43
CA GLN A 490 -7.81 4.05 -24.31
C GLN A 490 -8.56 3.44 -23.12
N LYS A 491 -8.66 4.10 -21.96
CA LYS A 491 -9.51 3.63 -20.85
C LYS A 491 -11.00 3.73 -21.20
N GLN A 492 -11.42 4.75 -21.95
CA GLN A 492 -12.81 4.93 -22.39
C GLN A 492 -13.16 4.01 -23.56
N GLU A 493 -12.21 3.65 -24.42
CA GLU A 493 -12.30 2.67 -25.50
C GLU A 493 -12.21 1.25 -24.92
N GLU A 494 -11.45 1.00 -23.86
CA GLU A 494 -11.54 -0.25 -23.09
C GLU A 494 -12.90 -0.36 -22.39
N VAL A 495 -13.47 0.74 -21.91
CA VAL A 495 -14.82 0.80 -21.31
C VAL A 495 -15.92 0.73 -22.39
N SER A 496 -15.74 1.33 -23.57
CA SER A 496 -16.70 1.32 -24.68
C SER A 496 -16.60 0.04 -25.51
N ASN A 497 -15.42 -0.55 -25.65
CA ASN A 497 -15.24 -1.89 -26.19
C ASN A 497 -15.78 -2.94 -25.20
N LYS A 498 -15.78 -2.67 -23.88
CA LYS A 498 -16.56 -3.45 -22.90
C LYS A 498 -18.09 -3.22 -23.00
N GLN A 499 -18.55 -2.10 -23.56
CA GLN A 499 -19.97 -1.84 -23.82
C GLN A 499 -20.45 -2.42 -25.16
N ASN A 500 -19.57 -2.51 -26.18
CA ASN A 500 -19.90 -3.05 -27.50
C ASN A 500 -19.52 -4.53 -27.68
N ASN A 501 -18.66 -5.10 -26.83
CA ASN A 501 -18.53 -6.54 -26.68
C ASN A 501 -19.23 -7.00 -25.39
N HIS A 502 -20.51 -7.35 -25.53
CA HIS A 502 -21.11 -8.35 -24.65
C HIS A 502 -20.37 -9.69 -24.82
N ASN A 503 -19.23 -9.80 -24.15
CA ASN A 503 -18.57 -11.03 -23.68
C ASN A 503 -17.45 -10.57 -22.74
N GLY A 504 -17.75 -10.60 -21.44
CA GLY A 504 -16.91 -10.02 -20.41
C GLY A 504 -15.54 -10.67 -20.32
N HIS A 505 -14.51 -9.87 -20.04
CA HIS A 505 -13.21 -10.34 -19.55
C HIS A 505 -12.76 -9.51 -18.34
N SER A 506 -12.55 -10.22 -17.24
CA SER A 506 -11.45 -10.00 -16.30
C SER A 506 -10.15 -10.25 -17.09
N THR A 507 -9.19 -9.34 -17.03
CA THR A 507 -7.91 -9.45 -17.76
C THR A 507 -6.94 -10.40 -17.05
N LYS A 508 -7.33 -11.66 -16.86
CA LYS A 508 -6.42 -12.72 -16.40
C LYS A 508 -6.44 -13.88 -17.38
N ASP A 509 -5.79 -13.67 -18.52
CA ASP A 509 -5.51 -14.73 -19.47
C ASP A 509 -4.94 -15.97 -18.74
N ILE A 510 -5.64 -17.09 -18.81
CA ILE A 510 -5.23 -18.37 -18.20
C ILE A 510 -4.32 -19.19 -19.12
N GLY A 511 -4.12 -18.75 -20.37
CA GLY A 511 -3.18 -19.31 -21.34
C GLY A 511 -3.59 -20.65 -21.98
N ILE A 512 -4.74 -21.20 -21.58
CA ILE A 512 -5.31 -22.44 -22.13
C ILE A 512 -6.76 -22.17 -22.55
N SER A 513 -7.09 -22.46 -23.80
CA SER A 513 -8.46 -22.40 -24.32
C SER A 513 -9.28 -23.64 -23.93
N TYR A 514 -10.62 -23.55 -23.92
CA TYR A 514 -11.45 -24.69 -23.56
C TYR A 514 -11.26 -25.95 -24.43
N PRO A 515 -11.11 -25.86 -25.76
CA PRO A 515 -10.78 -27.03 -26.58
C PRO A 515 -9.45 -27.67 -26.21
N GLN A 516 -8.43 -26.87 -25.85
CA GLN A 516 -7.15 -27.38 -25.35
C GLN A 516 -7.33 -28.07 -24.00
N ALA A 517 -8.09 -27.47 -23.07
CA ALA A 517 -8.37 -28.06 -21.77
C ALA A 517 -9.05 -29.44 -21.89
N LYS A 518 -10.06 -29.57 -22.78
CA LYS A 518 -10.70 -30.87 -23.05
C LYS A 518 -9.72 -31.90 -23.60
N LYS A 519 -8.88 -31.51 -24.56
CA LYS A 519 -7.86 -32.39 -25.12
C LYS A 519 -6.88 -32.87 -24.05
N LEU A 520 -6.47 -31.97 -23.15
CA LEU A 520 -5.58 -32.31 -22.04
C LEU A 520 -6.26 -33.25 -21.04
N LEU A 521 -7.50 -33.00 -20.66
CA LEU A 521 -8.26 -33.92 -19.81
C LEU A 521 -8.36 -35.32 -20.44
N ASP A 522 -8.69 -35.40 -21.73
CA ASP A 522 -8.77 -36.67 -22.46
C ASP A 522 -7.41 -37.38 -22.57
N GLU A 523 -6.31 -36.62 -22.62
CA GLU A 523 -4.94 -37.13 -22.72
C GLU A 523 -4.47 -37.73 -21.39
N TYR A 524 -4.66 -37.02 -20.28
CA TYR A 524 -4.08 -37.37 -18.97
C TYR A 524 -5.03 -38.13 -18.04
N ILE A 525 -6.35 -38.07 -18.24
CA ILE A 525 -7.35 -38.77 -17.42
C ILE A 525 -8.13 -39.78 -18.28
N LYS A 526 -7.82 -41.06 -18.12
CA LYS A 526 -8.49 -42.22 -18.72
C LYS A 526 -9.55 -42.83 -17.81
N ASP A 527 -9.40 -42.69 -16.49
CA ASP A 527 -10.40 -43.19 -15.54
C ASP A 527 -11.74 -42.44 -15.68
N PRO A 528 -12.85 -43.12 -16.03
CA PRO A 528 -14.14 -42.48 -16.24
C PRO A 528 -14.67 -41.76 -15.00
N ILE A 529 -14.37 -42.26 -13.80
CA ILE A 529 -14.85 -41.67 -12.54
C ILE A 529 -14.15 -40.33 -12.28
N THR A 530 -12.82 -40.32 -12.37
CA THR A 530 -12.01 -39.10 -12.21
C THR A 530 -12.38 -38.05 -13.27
N LYS A 531 -12.63 -38.48 -14.51
CA LYS A 531 -13.07 -37.59 -15.58
C LYS A 531 -14.43 -36.95 -15.29
N MET A 532 -15.37 -37.72 -14.73
CA MET A 532 -16.66 -37.19 -14.31
C MET A 532 -16.51 -36.18 -13.16
N HIS A 533 -15.69 -36.47 -12.16
CA HIS A 533 -15.41 -35.53 -11.08
C HIS A 533 -14.89 -34.17 -11.59
N CYS A 534 -14.00 -34.17 -12.59
CA CYS A 534 -13.52 -32.95 -13.23
C CYS A 534 -14.66 -32.18 -13.94
N ILE A 535 -15.58 -32.87 -14.61
CA ILE A 535 -16.75 -32.26 -15.29
C ILE A 535 -17.75 -31.71 -14.26
N GLU A 536 -17.96 -32.39 -13.15
CA GLU A 536 -18.80 -31.92 -12.04
C GLU A 536 -18.23 -30.64 -11.43
N SER A 537 -16.91 -30.61 -11.18
CA SER A 537 -16.21 -29.43 -10.68
C SER A 537 -16.29 -28.27 -11.68
N GLU A 538 -16.10 -28.52 -12.98
CA GLU A 538 -16.33 -27.54 -14.05
C GLU A 538 -17.74 -26.94 -13.98
N ALA A 539 -18.78 -27.78 -13.84
CA ALA A 539 -20.16 -27.32 -13.84
C ALA A 539 -20.47 -26.38 -12.66
N ILE A 540 -20.01 -26.74 -11.44
CA ILE A 540 -20.15 -25.89 -10.27
C ILE A 540 -19.36 -24.59 -10.46
N MET A 541 -18.12 -24.67 -10.92
CA MET A 541 -17.28 -23.49 -11.16
C MET A 541 -17.88 -22.52 -12.17
N ARG A 542 -18.55 -23.02 -13.24
CA ARG A 542 -19.29 -22.18 -14.20
C ARG A 542 -20.49 -21.48 -13.56
N VAL A 543 -21.24 -22.16 -12.68
CA VAL A 543 -22.34 -21.53 -11.93
C VAL A 543 -21.82 -20.45 -10.99
N LEU A 544 -20.69 -20.69 -10.32
CA LEU A 544 -20.05 -19.70 -9.45
C LEU A 544 -19.53 -18.51 -10.27
N ALA A 545 -18.92 -18.75 -11.44
CA ALA A 545 -18.49 -17.69 -12.34
C ALA A 545 -19.67 -16.80 -12.77
N ARG A 546 -20.81 -17.39 -13.12
CA ARG A 546 -22.06 -16.64 -13.41
C ARG A 546 -22.51 -15.81 -12.21
N HIS A 547 -22.50 -16.41 -11.03
CA HIS A 547 -22.88 -15.73 -9.78
C HIS A 547 -22.00 -14.51 -9.52
N PHE A 548 -20.69 -14.62 -9.76
CA PHE A 548 -19.74 -13.52 -9.59
C PHE A 548 -19.54 -12.64 -10.84
N SER A 549 -20.25 -12.91 -11.93
CA SER A 549 -20.05 -12.26 -13.24
C SER A 549 -18.58 -12.26 -13.70
N GLU A 550 -17.93 -13.40 -13.48
CA GLU A 550 -16.58 -13.72 -13.94
C GLU A 550 -16.64 -14.48 -15.27
N VAL A 551 -15.50 -14.71 -15.90
CA VAL A 551 -15.43 -15.43 -17.18
C VAL A 551 -15.74 -16.91 -16.95
N GLU A 552 -16.92 -17.35 -17.38
CA GLU A 552 -17.39 -18.74 -17.20
C GLU A 552 -16.42 -19.76 -17.79
N GLU A 553 -15.82 -19.46 -18.93
CA GLU A 553 -14.87 -20.35 -19.59
C GLU A 553 -13.60 -20.53 -18.75
N GLU A 554 -13.06 -19.46 -18.17
CA GLU A 554 -11.85 -19.54 -17.34
C GLU A 554 -12.08 -20.37 -16.09
N TRP A 555 -13.15 -20.09 -15.34
CA TRP A 555 -13.50 -20.83 -14.13
C TRP A 555 -13.87 -22.27 -14.44
N GLY A 556 -14.56 -22.49 -15.57
CA GLY A 556 -14.83 -23.84 -16.08
C GLY A 556 -13.56 -24.62 -16.35
N ILE A 557 -12.55 -24.02 -17.01
CA ILE A 557 -11.25 -24.66 -17.28
C ILE A 557 -10.49 -24.94 -15.98
N ILE A 558 -10.53 -24.03 -15.01
CA ILE A 558 -9.93 -24.23 -13.69
C ILE A 558 -10.55 -25.45 -13.00
N GLY A 559 -11.88 -25.54 -12.99
CA GLY A 559 -12.59 -26.71 -12.45
C GLY A 559 -12.33 -27.99 -13.25
N LEU A 560 -12.20 -27.90 -14.58
CA LEU A 560 -11.98 -29.06 -15.45
C LEU A 560 -10.58 -29.67 -15.30
N LEU A 561 -9.56 -28.83 -15.04
CA LEU A 561 -8.16 -29.24 -15.04
C LEU A 561 -7.56 -29.43 -13.64
N HIS A 562 -8.34 -29.20 -12.56
CA HIS A 562 -7.78 -29.17 -11.21
C HIS A 562 -7.04 -30.46 -10.80
N ASP A 563 -7.55 -31.61 -11.25
CA ASP A 563 -7.05 -32.95 -10.97
C ASP A 563 -6.43 -33.64 -12.20
N ILE A 564 -5.95 -32.88 -13.19
CA ILE A 564 -5.40 -33.42 -14.44
C ILE A 564 -4.22 -34.39 -14.24
N ASP A 565 -3.51 -34.32 -13.13
CA ASP A 565 -2.39 -35.21 -12.78
C ASP A 565 -2.79 -36.42 -11.94
N TRP A 566 -4.05 -36.52 -11.52
CA TRP A 566 -4.50 -37.52 -10.53
C TRP A 566 -4.21 -38.96 -10.94
N GLU A 567 -4.32 -39.29 -12.22
CA GLU A 567 -4.05 -40.64 -12.71
C GLU A 567 -2.59 -41.07 -12.51
N GLU A 568 -1.64 -40.11 -12.65
CA GLU A 568 -0.21 -40.31 -12.41
C GLU A 568 0.14 -40.23 -10.92
N THR A 569 -0.56 -39.41 -10.13
CA THR A 569 -0.17 -39.06 -8.75
C THR A 569 -0.94 -39.82 -7.67
N ARG A 570 -2.04 -40.52 -7.97
CA ARG A 570 -2.87 -41.23 -6.96
C ARG A 570 -2.14 -42.26 -6.09
N THR A 571 -0.99 -42.78 -6.54
CA THR A 571 -0.13 -43.70 -5.76
C THR A 571 0.94 -42.99 -4.94
N ASN A 572 1.17 -41.70 -5.19
CA ASN A 572 2.05 -40.82 -4.43
C ASN A 572 1.49 -39.38 -4.40
N THR A 573 0.54 -39.16 -3.48
CA THR A 573 -0.22 -37.91 -3.37
C THR A 573 0.64 -36.68 -3.07
N LYS A 574 1.91 -36.85 -2.67
CA LYS A 574 2.86 -35.73 -2.49
C LYS A 574 3.24 -35.04 -3.80
N LEU A 575 3.07 -35.73 -4.93
CA LEU A 575 3.33 -35.19 -6.27
C LEU A 575 2.10 -34.51 -6.89
N HIS A 576 0.92 -34.69 -6.28
CA HIS A 576 -0.31 -34.00 -6.67
C HIS A 576 -0.09 -32.49 -6.64
N CYS A 577 -0.73 -31.74 -7.54
CA CYS A 577 -0.55 -30.30 -7.72
C CYS A 577 0.85 -29.84 -8.20
N ILE A 578 1.92 -30.59 -7.97
CA ILE A 578 3.25 -30.34 -8.57
C ILE A 578 3.22 -30.80 -10.02
N ARG A 579 2.77 -32.04 -10.25
CA ARG A 579 2.69 -32.61 -11.58
C ARG A 579 1.66 -31.88 -12.45
N CYS A 580 0.54 -31.48 -11.86
CA CYS A 580 -0.42 -30.58 -12.49
C CYS A 580 0.24 -29.29 -12.99
N ALA A 581 1.06 -28.63 -12.16
CA ALA A 581 1.77 -27.42 -12.55
C ALA A 581 2.70 -27.64 -13.75
N ASP A 582 3.39 -28.77 -13.81
CA ASP A 582 4.26 -29.12 -14.94
C ASP A 582 3.46 -29.34 -16.25
N ILE A 583 2.34 -30.07 -16.16
CA ILE A 583 1.45 -30.31 -17.31
C ILE A 583 0.89 -28.99 -17.84
N LEU A 584 0.39 -28.13 -16.95
CA LEU A 584 -0.18 -26.84 -17.32
C LEU A 584 0.88 -25.90 -17.91
N ARG A 585 2.05 -25.78 -17.29
CA ARG A 585 3.14 -24.90 -17.77
C ARG A 585 3.63 -25.32 -19.15
N LYS A 586 3.76 -26.63 -19.40
CA LYS A 586 4.18 -27.16 -20.72
C LYS A 586 3.17 -26.84 -21.83
N ASN A 587 1.90 -26.69 -21.48
CA ASN A 587 0.81 -26.47 -22.43
C ASN A 587 0.33 -25.00 -22.49
N GLY A 588 1.14 -24.06 -21.99
CA GLY A 588 0.87 -22.62 -22.09
C GLY A 588 0.05 -22.03 -20.94
N GLY A 589 -0.28 -22.82 -19.91
CA GLY A 589 -0.98 -22.34 -18.72
C GLY A 589 -0.19 -21.26 -17.99
N THR A 590 -0.86 -20.15 -17.65
CA THR A 590 -0.22 -19.05 -16.93
C THR A 590 0.03 -19.39 -15.46
N GLU A 591 0.95 -18.68 -14.81
CA GLU A 591 1.21 -18.84 -13.37
C GLU A 591 -0.04 -18.55 -12.52
N PHE A 592 -0.99 -17.76 -13.03
CA PHE A 592 -2.28 -17.55 -12.37
C PHE A 592 -3.14 -18.83 -12.35
N LEU A 593 -3.27 -19.51 -13.50
CA LEU A 593 -3.97 -20.80 -13.61
C LEU A 593 -3.33 -21.84 -12.69
N ILE A 594 -2.00 -21.96 -12.76
CA ILE A 594 -1.22 -22.94 -11.99
C ILE A 594 -1.41 -22.72 -10.49
N LYS A 595 -1.20 -21.50 -9.99
CA LYS A 595 -1.37 -21.20 -8.56
C LYS A 595 -2.81 -21.37 -8.10
N THR A 596 -3.79 -21.07 -8.96
CA THR A 596 -5.20 -21.26 -8.63
C THR A 596 -5.53 -22.74 -8.47
N ILE A 597 -5.09 -23.59 -9.41
CA ILE A 597 -5.30 -25.02 -9.27
C ILE A 597 -4.56 -25.56 -8.05
N GLN A 598 -3.28 -25.24 -7.84
CA GLN A 598 -2.53 -25.71 -6.67
C GLN A 598 -3.21 -25.39 -5.33
N SER A 599 -3.99 -24.32 -5.27
CA SER A 599 -4.66 -23.87 -4.06
C SER A 599 -5.73 -24.84 -3.53
N HIS A 600 -6.27 -25.75 -4.34
CA HIS A 600 -7.21 -26.77 -3.83
C HIS A 600 -6.52 -27.76 -2.89
N GLY A 601 -5.21 -27.99 -3.05
CA GLY A 601 -4.40 -28.81 -2.14
C GLY A 601 -3.95 -28.09 -0.87
N TYR A 602 -4.13 -26.77 -0.73
CA TYR A 602 -3.66 -26.01 0.44
C TYR A 602 -4.42 -26.42 1.71
N GLY A 603 -3.70 -26.66 2.80
CA GLY A 603 -4.29 -27.03 4.10
C GLY A 603 -5.05 -28.38 4.14
N GLN A 604 -4.98 -29.22 3.08
CA GLN A 604 -5.69 -30.50 3.01
C GLN A 604 -4.80 -31.68 3.46
N GLY A 605 -5.18 -32.40 4.53
CA GLY A 605 -4.61 -33.71 4.90
C GLY A 605 -5.64 -34.73 5.39
N PHE A 606 -5.42 -36.03 5.15
CA PHE A 606 -6.18 -37.17 5.67
C PHE A 606 -5.26 -38.10 6.47
N GLY A 607 -5.27 -38.01 7.81
CA GLY A 607 -4.34 -38.81 8.62
C GLY A 607 -2.89 -38.63 8.13
N ASP A 608 -2.19 -39.72 7.78
CA ASP A 608 -0.82 -39.70 7.26
C ASP A 608 -0.70 -39.40 5.74
N ALA A 609 -1.82 -39.24 5.01
CA ALA A 609 -1.85 -38.91 3.58
C ALA A 609 -2.07 -37.41 3.36
N TYR A 610 -1.00 -36.73 2.97
CA TYR A 610 -0.98 -35.31 2.63
C TYR A 610 -1.16 -35.13 1.11
N TYR A 611 -2.03 -34.22 0.68
CA TYR A 611 -2.30 -33.93 -0.75
C TYR A 611 -1.45 -32.72 -1.18
N GLY A 612 -0.47 -32.96 -2.04
CA GLY A 612 0.51 -31.96 -2.46
C GLY A 612 1.83 -32.00 -1.67
N PRO A 613 2.76 -31.09 -1.94
CA PRO A 613 4.06 -31.08 -1.28
C PRO A 613 3.99 -30.50 0.15
N PRO A 614 4.86 -30.91 1.09
CA PRO A 614 4.80 -30.50 2.49
C PRO A 614 4.65 -28.99 2.73
N GLU A 615 5.22 -28.15 1.85
CA GLU A 615 5.08 -26.68 1.93
C GLU A 615 3.65 -26.14 1.73
N PHE A 616 2.69 -26.94 1.27
CA PHE A 616 1.29 -26.50 1.13
C PHE A 616 0.55 -26.48 2.47
N LYS A 617 1.14 -27.05 3.53
CA LYS A 617 0.47 -27.24 4.83
C LYS A 617 0.19 -25.90 5.50
N ASP A 618 1.10 -24.96 5.32
CA ASP A 618 1.06 -23.63 5.94
C ASP A 618 0.59 -22.55 4.95
N LYS A 619 0.13 -22.95 3.76
CA LYS A 619 -0.44 -22.02 2.76
C LYS A 619 -1.93 -21.86 2.96
N THR A 620 -2.39 -20.63 2.78
CA THR A 620 -3.81 -20.25 2.80
C THR A 620 -4.27 -19.86 1.40
N ARG A 621 -5.55 -20.07 1.12
CA ARG A 621 -6.20 -19.53 -0.08
C ARG A 621 -6.42 -18.03 0.13
N GLU A 622 -6.10 -17.23 -0.88
CA GLU A 622 -6.15 -15.75 -0.81
C GLU A 622 -7.16 -15.16 -1.82
N GLY A 623 -7.52 -15.92 -2.86
CA GLY A 623 -8.34 -15.47 -3.97
C GLY A 623 -9.73 -16.11 -4.00
N ARG A 624 -10.72 -15.34 -4.46
CA ARG A 624 -12.11 -15.83 -4.65
C ARG A 624 -12.18 -17.13 -5.43
N VAL A 625 -11.48 -17.20 -6.58
CA VAL A 625 -11.47 -18.41 -7.43
C VAL A 625 -10.81 -19.62 -6.75
N GLN A 626 -9.90 -19.39 -5.81
CA GLN A 626 -9.23 -20.44 -5.03
C GLN A 626 -10.17 -21.05 -3.99
N HIS A 627 -10.85 -20.19 -3.21
CA HIS A 627 -11.90 -20.63 -2.29
C HIS A 627 -13.06 -21.31 -3.03
N ALA A 628 -13.47 -20.74 -4.17
CA ALA A 628 -14.51 -21.32 -5.02
C ALA A 628 -14.11 -22.72 -5.52
N LEU A 629 -12.89 -22.91 -6.01
CA LEU A 629 -12.40 -24.20 -6.49
C LEU A 629 -12.37 -25.24 -5.38
N ALA A 630 -11.77 -24.92 -4.23
CA ALA A 630 -11.66 -25.86 -3.11
C ALA A 630 -13.05 -26.26 -2.56
N ALA A 631 -13.95 -25.28 -2.41
CA ALA A 631 -15.31 -25.56 -1.96
C ALA A 631 -16.11 -26.37 -3.01
N ALA A 632 -15.95 -26.05 -4.30
CA ALA A 632 -16.64 -26.72 -5.40
C ALA A 632 -16.21 -28.18 -5.54
N GLU A 633 -14.91 -28.46 -5.58
CA GLU A 633 -14.38 -29.83 -5.73
C GLU A 633 -14.81 -30.71 -4.56
N THR A 634 -14.69 -30.22 -3.32
CA THR A 634 -15.15 -30.98 -2.14
C THR A 634 -16.68 -31.16 -2.11
N LEU A 635 -17.46 -30.20 -2.63
CA LEU A 635 -18.93 -30.29 -2.67
C LEU A 635 -19.42 -31.37 -3.65
N THR A 636 -18.74 -31.60 -4.78
CA THR A 636 -19.14 -32.64 -5.75
C THR A 636 -19.31 -34.00 -5.07
N GLY A 637 -18.33 -34.43 -4.27
CA GLY A 637 -18.36 -35.71 -3.56
C GLY A 637 -19.53 -35.82 -2.57
N LEU A 638 -19.92 -34.73 -1.92
CA LEU A 638 -21.06 -34.71 -1.01
C LEU A 638 -22.40 -34.85 -1.77
N ILE A 639 -22.52 -34.19 -2.92
CA ILE A 639 -23.71 -34.28 -3.78
C ILE A 639 -23.84 -35.70 -4.34
N VAL A 640 -22.77 -36.25 -4.92
CA VAL A 640 -22.73 -37.61 -5.47
C VAL A 640 -23.07 -38.66 -4.40
N ALA A 641 -22.46 -38.56 -3.21
CA ALA A 641 -22.79 -39.46 -2.10
C ALA A 641 -24.28 -39.37 -1.72
N THR A 642 -24.85 -38.16 -1.76
CA THR A 642 -26.28 -37.92 -1.47
C THR A 642 -27.20 -38.51 -2.55
N ALA A 643 -26.76 -38.53 -3.81
CA ALA A 643 -27.48 -39.18 -4.91
C ALA A 643 -27.47 -40.70 -4.77
N LEU A 644 -26.32 -41.31 -4.43
CA LEU A 644 -26.15 -42.76 -4.33
C LEU A 644 -27.01 -43.45 -3.25
N ILE A 645 -27.50 -42.68 -2.28
CA ILE A 645 -28.40 -43.18 -1.22
C ILE A 645 -29.89 -42.93 -1.53
N GLN A 646 -30.22 -42.29 -2.65
CA GLN A 646 -31.60 -42.20 -3.11
C GLN A 646 -32.08 -43.58 -3.58
N PRO A 647 -33.38 -43.92 -3.46
CA PRO A 647 -33.90 -45.21 -3.88
C PRO A 647 -33.64 -45.55 -5.36
N ASP A 648 -33.66 -44.53 -6.22
CA ASP A 648 -33.38 -44.64 -7.65
C ASP A 648 -31.92 -44.36 -8.01
N LYS A 649 -31.11 -43.94 -7.02
CA LYS A 649 -29.71 -43.51 -7.14
C LYS A 649 -29.47 -42.36 -8.12
N LYS A 650 -30.52 -41.56 -8.38
CA LYS A 650 -30.46 -40.49 -9.39
C LYS A 650 -30.19 -39.13 -8.79
N LEU A 651 -29.35 -38.34 -9.46
CA LEU A 651 -29.06 -36.97 -9.04
C LEU A 651 -30.29 -36.06 -9.16
N ALA A 652 -31.13 -36.29 -10.17
CA ALA A 652 -32.38 -35.57 -10.39
C ALA A 652 -33.37 -35.70 -9.20
N SER A 653 -33.26 -36.76 -8.40
CA SER A 653 -34.13 -37.05 -7.26
C SER A 653 -33.64 -36.45 -5.94
N VAL A 654 -32.42 -35.89 -5.92
CA VAL A 654 -31.88 -35.22 -4.74
C VAL A 654 -32.56 -33.86 -4.55
N LYS A 655 -33.19 -33.67 -3.39
CA LYS A 655 -33.78 -32.38 -2.99
C LYS A 655 -32.78 -31.54 -2.18
N PRO A 656 -32.80 -30.19 -2.29
CA PRO A 656 -31.92 -29.32 -1.51
C PRO A 656 -31.96 -29.59 0.00
N GLU A 657 -33.14 -29.86 0.57
CA GLU A 657 -33.29 -30.12 2.01
C GLU A 657 -32.58 -31.43 2.43
N SER A 658 -32.57 -32.43 1.53
CA SER A 658 -31.85 -33.68 1.75
C SER A 658 -30.34 -33.44 1.78
N LEU A 659 -29.81 -32.65 0.83
CA LEU A 659 -28.40 -32.30 0.79
C LEU A 659 -27.96 -31.49 2.03
N ILE A 660 -28.75 -30.49 2.44
CA ILE A 660 -28.50 -29.70 3.66
C ILE A 660 -28.47 -30.62 4.90
N LYS A 661 -29.41 -31.58 5.01
CA LYS A 661 -29.41 -32.55 6.11
C LYS A 661 -28.16 -33.43 6.11
N LYS A 662 -27.67 -33.83 4.94
CA LYS A 662 -26.46 -34.64 4.78
C LYS A 662 -25.18 -33.85 5.03
N TYR A 663 -25.14 -32.59 4.65
CA TYR A 663 -24.08 -31.65 5.02
C TYR A 663 -23.93 -31.59 6.55
N LYS A 664 -25.03 -31.41 7.30
CA LYS A 664 -25.03 -31.36 8.77
C LYS A 664 -24.62 -32.67 9.47
N SER A 665 -24.74 -33.81 8.77
CA SER A 665 -24.37 -35.13 9.29
C SER A 665 -22.88 -35.42 9.08
N LYS A 666 -22.02 -35.01 10.02
CA LYS A 666 -20.55 -35.14 9.90
C LYS A 666 -20.03 -36.55 9.56
N GLY A 667 -20.72 -37.62 9.98
CA GLY A 667 -20.34 -39.00 9.65
C GLY A 667 -20.71 -39.46 8.23
N PHE A 668 -21.52 -38.72 7.49
CA PHE A 668 -21.92 -39.05 6.12
C PHE A 668 -20.95 -38.42 5.11
N ALA A 669 -20.41 -39.21 4.18
CA ALA A 669 -19.35 -38.75 3.27
C ALA A 669 -18.25 -38.02 4.06
N ALA A 670 -17.70 -38.70 5.06
CA ALA A 670 -16.69 -38.15 5.98
C ALA A 670 -15.45 -37.63 5.23
N ASN A 671 -15.23 -38.11 4.00
CA ASN A 671 -14.14 -37.63 3.18
C ASN A 671 -14.35 -36.21 2.61
N CYS A 672 -15.59 -35.72 2.58
CA CYS A 672 -15.92 -34.37 2.11
C CYS A 672 -15.86 -33.40 3.30
N LYS A 673 -14.71 -32.76 3.53
CA LYS A 673 -14.53 -31.90 4.70
C LYS A 673 -15.48 -30.70 4.69
N ARG A 674 -16.25 -30.54 5.77
CA ARG A 674 -17.28 -29.50 5.85
C ARG A 674 -16.66 -28.12 5.98
N GLU A 675 -15.47 -28.04 6.56
CA GLU A 675 -14.67 -26.84 6.74
C GLU A 675 -14.25 -26.26 5.38
N ILE A 676 -13.86 -27.09 4.40
CA ILE A 676 -13.54 -26.63 3.04
C ILE A 676 -14.79 -26.23 2.26
N ILE A 677 -15.89 -26.99 2.38
CA ILE A 677 -17.17 -26.58 1.75
C ILE A 677 -17.62 -25.23 2.33
N ALA A 678 -17.41 -24.98 3.63
CA ALA A 678 -17.76 -23.72 4.30
C ALA A 678 -16.92 -22.52 3.83
N GLU A 679 -15.82 -22.73 3.08
CA GLU A 679 -15.11 -21.62 2.45
C GLU A 679 -15.92 -20.89 1.38
N CYS A 680 -17.09 -21.41 0.99
CA CYS A 680 -18.07 -20.63 0.23
C CYS A 680 -18.47 -19.33 0.96
N GLU A 681 -18.40 -19.29 2.29
CA GLU A 681 -18.71 -18.10 3.09
C GLU A 681 -17.61 -17.04 2.99
N GLU A 682 -16.34 -17.43 2.79
CA GLU A 682 -15.22 -16.50 2.53
C GLU A 682 -15.42 -15.72 1.21
N ILE A 683 -16.19 -16.30 0.28
CA ILE A 683 -16.59 -15.65 -0.98
C ILE A 683 -18.01 -15.05 -0.92
N ASN A 684 -18.56 -14.87 0.28
CA ASN A 684 -19.87 -14.28 0.57
C ASN A 684 -21.07 -15.06 -0.01
N ILE A 685 -20.96 -16.39 -0.16
CA ILE A 685 -22.09 -17.25 -0.48
C ILE A 685 -22.51 -17.99 0.79
N PRO A 686 -23.73 -17.74 1.32
CA PRO A 686 -24.28 -18.53 2.42
C PRO A 686 -24.27 -20.03 2.10
N ILE A 687 -23.93 -20.87 3.07
CA ILE A 687 -23.77 -22.32 2.87
C ILE A 687 -24.97 -22.97 2.18
N ASP A 688 -26.19 -22.67 2.59
CA ASP A 688 -27.41 -23.25 2.01
C ASP A 688 -27.59 -22.83 0.54
N GLN A 689 -27.22 -21.59 0.21
CA GLN A 689 -27.23 -21.09 -1.16
C GLN A 689 -26.16 -21.80 -2.00
N PHE A 690 -24.96 -21.99 -1.47
CA PHE A 690 -23.88 -22.69 -2.14
C PHE A 690 -24.22 -24.16 -2.44
N LEU A 691 -24.76 -24.88 -1.45
CA LEU A 691 -25.25 -26.25 -1.60
C LEU A 691 -26.34 -26.34 -2.69
N GLY A 692 -27.28 -25.40 -2.69
CA GLY A 692 -28.33 -25.33 -3.71
C GLY A 692 -27.79 -25.05 -5.12
N MET A 693 -26.85 -24.12 -5.24
CA MET A 693 -26.19 -23.78 -6.51
C MET A 693 -25.40 -24.97 -7.07
N GLY A 694 -24.62 -25.65 -6.24
CA GLY A 694 -23.86 -26.83 -6.66
C GLY A 694 -24.76 -28.00 -7.05
N LEU A 695 -25.81 -28.28 -6.27
CA LEU A 695 -26.78 -29.33 -6.62
C LEU A 695 -27.45 -29.05 -7.97
N LYS A 696 -27.90 -27.80 -8.18
CA LYS A 696 -28.54 -27.40 -9.44
C LYS A 696 -27.56 -27.51 -10.62
N ALA A 697 -26.31 -27.10 -10.43
CA ALA A 697 -25.26 -27.22 -11.44
C ALA A 697 -25.09 -28.66 -11.94
N LEU A 698 -25.01 -29.61 -11.01
CA LEU A 698 -24.85 -31.03 -11.37
C LEU A 698 -26.14 -31.62 -11.96
N GLN A 699 -27.32 -31.22 -11.47
CA GLN A 699 -28.59 -31.62 -12.05
C GLN A 699 -28.76 -31.14 -13.49
N ASP A 700 -28.22 -29.98 -13.85
CA ASP A 700 -28.31 -29.46 -15.22
C ASP A 700 -27.46 -30.25 -16.23
N ILE A 701 -26.47 -31.03 -15.75
CA ILE A 701 -25.62 -31.90 -16.59
C ILE A 701 -25.90 -33.41 -16.40
N HIS A 702 -26.95 -33.78 -15.67
CA HIS A 702 -27.22 -35.15 -15.21
C HIS A 702 -27.36 -36.19 -16.33
N GLU A 703 -27.84 -35.81 -17.52
CA GLU A 703 -27.97 -36.73 -18.66
C GLU A 703 -26.60 -37.28 -19.13
N GLY A 704 -25.50 -36.62 -18.78
CA GLY A 704 -24.13 -37.07 -19.04
C GLY A 704 -23.40 -37.72 -17.86
N LEU A 705 -23.98 -37.75 -16.65
CA LEU A 705 -23.29 -38.13 -15.41
C LEU A 705 -23.49 -39.60 -14.99
N GLY A 706 -24.40 -40.34 -15.61
CA GLY A 706 -24.64 -41.76 -15.29
C GLY A 706 -25.21 -42.01 -13.88
N LEU A 707 -25.68 -40.96 -13.20
CA LEU A 707 -26.31 -40.95 -11.88
C LEU A 707 -27.72 -40.34 -11.95
#